data_AF-A0A954MNY4-F1
#
_entry.id   AF-A0A954MNY4-F1
#
_cell.length_a   1.000
_cell.length_b   1.000
_cell.length_c   1.000
_cell.angle_alpha   90.00
_cell.angle_beta   90.00
_cell.angle_gamma   90.00
#
_symmetry.space_group_name_H-M   'P 1'
#
loop_
_entity.id
_entity.type
_entity.pdbx_description
1 polymer ?
#
loop_
_entity_poly.entity_id
_entity_poly.type
_entity_poly.pdbx_seq_one_letter_code
_entity_poly.pdbx_strand_id
1 'polypeptide(L)'
;LSTTSRSISLPEADPLFLDLRLADGLDPQQHFTRQKEISILNQGQAFTLHDIATAKFEACDSLTRVYNLYATLNHDPKLQEFAFLLTWPTLDAKEKRSLYSQYASHELSFFLFKKDPEFFRTVVTPYLANKKDKTFMDHFLLEEDLTVYLEPWRYGQLNIVERILLSRRIDGEQAATSRHVSDLYALLPRDIDRFNFLFDTAVSQNSLDTDDALGLKDAAKQLGENAAQLRGAMDQPMSAGFAGRAHRPEPSSAAAPAAPPAIELQKRQLASEKAKEMAEQETLARDGTAEYRKKADDKNAEMDVAEEKASNFFAMDADLRDNTRQLFRQLEETWEWAENNYHHLTIDQQNAELITVNAFWKDFAAHNPQTPFLSTNMAEASRNFPEIIFALAVLDLPFESPEHKSEFDGAEMTLIPGGPVVVYHEEIQSAAAPDGSTKVLVSQNFFKHGDRYRLENGEKVDKFVTEEFLTHTVYGCQVVITNPTSARQKLSVLVQIPQGAMPVLNSQVTKTQYIDLEPYHTQTVEYHFYFPGVGEFPQFPVHVARNGKLIANAAPVVLNVVDRPTKLDTGSWDYISQHGTLAQVVTFLETHNIDELNLDRIAWRMHDREAFHAVLPLLAGRHVYSHTLWSYSLLHNAPSSAREYLQHADAIVAECGGRLNCTLLVIDPVLRRTYQHLEYKPLVNARAHALGKRRQIVNERFGEQYHEFLEELSYERTLDDTDLLAVTYYLLLQDRVGEALETFARVNRANVPTQLQYDYCDAYLKFFSDDPQQARAIAAKYVDHPVDRWRNTFAVITAQLDEASGQHAAVIDEENRDQQQAGLAATEPGFDFKVESGKVAINYQNLEQLTVNFYQMDVELLFSRNPLVQEFGDDFASIKPNLSLNVKLPKDKIQTSIDLPAALQNSNVLVELVGAGQSRTQPYFSNSLLVQVIENYGQVQVIHSQTRKPVSKAYVKVYAVMTSGEVKFYKDGYTDLRGRFDYASLSTDDLDQAETFSILILSDEFGALVREATPPKQ
;
A
#
# COMPACT_ATOMS: atom_id res chain seq x y z
N LEU A 1 70.33 16.53 -23.44
CA LEU A 1 70.11 17.19 -22.13
C LEU A 1 70.03 16.09 -21.08
N SER A 2 71.05 15.96 -20.22
CA SER A 2 71.08 14.99 -19.11
C SER A 2 70.46 15.64 -17.87
N THR A 3 69.31 15.13 -17.42
CA THR A 3 68.69 15.60 -16.18
C THR A 3 69.37 14.92 -14.99
N THR A 4 70.13 15.69 -14.21
CA THR A 4 70.69 15.25 -12.93
C THR A 4 69.68 15.59 -11.83
N SER A 5 69.13 14.58 -11.13
CA SER A 5 68.32 14.80 -9.93
C SER A 5 69.18 14.77 -8.68
N ARG A 6 68.88 15.64 -7.71
CA ARG A 6 69.48 15.69 -6.38
C ARG A 6 68.35 15.62 -5.37
N SER A 7 68.34 14.60 -4.52
CA SER A 7 67.36 14.46 -3.44
C SER A 7 67.90 15.18 -2.19
N ILE A 8 67.08 16.03 -1.58
CA ILE A 8 67.32 16.67 -0.28
C ILE A 8 66.28 16.10 0.69
N SER A 9 66.74 15.53 1.80
CA SER A 9 65.87 15.26 2.95
C SER A 9 65.60 16.58 3.65
N LEU A 10 64.33 16.97 3.72
CA LEU A 10 63.91 18.09 4.57
C LEU A 10 64.19 17.72 6.05
N PRO A 11 64.56 18.70 6.90
CA PRO A 11 64.72 18.46 8.34
C PRO A 11 63.43 17.86 8.91
N GLU A 12 63.59 16.85 9.78
CA GLU A 12 62.47 16.25 10.52
C GLU A 12 61.82 17.36 11.34
N ALA A 13 60.54 17.65 11.06
CA ALA A 13 59.78 18.60 11.85
C ALA A 13 59.62 18.02 13.26
N ASP A 14 59.88 18.83 14.29
CA ASP A 14 59.70 18.40 15.68
C ASP A 14 58.27 17.82 15.83
N PRO A 15 58.13 16.56 16.30
CA PRO A 15 56.82 15.95 16.46
C PRO A 15 56.02 16.75 17.49
N LEU A 16 54.88 17.29 17.06
CA LEU A 16 53.88 17.83 17.97
C LEU A 16 53.29 16.65 18.73
N PHE A 17 53.65 16.51 20.00
CA PHE A 17 53.05 15.52 20.88
C PHE A 17 51.74 16.06 21.42
N LEU A 18 50.66 15.34 21.15
CA LEU A 18 49.35 15.62 21.72
C LEU A 18 49.34 15.18 23.19
N ASP A 19 49.10 16.12 24.11
CA ASP A 19 48.96 15.80 25.54
C ASP A 19 47.58 15.23 25.80
N LEU A 20 47.45 13.89 25.79
CA LEU A 20 46.19 13.17 26.01
C LEU A 20 45.73 13.13 27.48
N ARG A 21 46.39 13.86 28.40
CA ARG A 21 45.98 13.94 29.80
C ARG A 21 44.78 14.89 29.93
N LEU A 22 43.84 14.57 30.82
CA LEU A 22 42.69 15.42 31.14
C LEU A 22 43.19 16.77 31.72
N ALA A 23 43.05 17.85 30.95
CA ALA A 23 43.55 19.18 31.31
C ALA A 23 42.65 19.88 32.35
N ASP A 24 41.33 19.81 32.15
CA ASP A 24 40.30 20.36 33.04
C ASP A 24 39.37 19.22 33.50
N GLY A 25 39.37 18.94 34.81
CA GLY A 25 38.55 17.88 35.41
C GLY A 25 37.35 18.44 36.16
N LEU A 26 36.29 17.64 36.30
CA LEU A 26 35.14 17.95 37.15
C LEU A 26 35.55 18.17 38.60
N ASP A 27 34.90 19.10 39.30
CA ASP A 27 35.16 19.39 40.72
C ASP A 27 34.90 18.14 41.58
N PRO A 28 35.93 17.54 42.21
CA PRO A 28 35.75 16.33 43.01
C PRO A 28 34.88 16.52 44.26
N GLN A 29 34.55 17.76 44.64
CA GLN A 29 33.66 18.09 45.77
C GLN A 29 32.19 18.17 45.38
N GLN A 30 31.88 18.17 44.08
CA GLN A 30 30.52 18.17 43.55
C GLN A 30 30.18 16.80 42.97
N HIS A 31 28.89 16.49 42.88
CA HIS A 31 28.44 15.31 42.15
C HIS A 31 28.01 15.76 40.77
N PHE A 32 28.33 14.95 39.76
CA PHE A 32 27.91 15.21 38.40
C PHE A 32 27.28 13.98 37.80
N THR A 33 26.29 14.18 36.95
CA THR A 33 25.64 13.13 36.16
C THR A 33 25.59 13.57 34.72
N ARG A 34 25.82 12.63 33.80
CA ARG A 34 25.51 12.80 32.39
C ARG A 34 24.00 12.73 32.22
N GLN A 35 23.39 13.78 31.68
CA GLN A 35 21.96 13.89 31.51
C GLN A 35 21.64 13.98 30.01
N LYS A 36 20.61 13.27 29.57
CA LYS A 36 20.06 13.35 28.21
C LYS A 36 18.75 14.13 28.30
N GLU A 37 18.70 15.28 27.66
CA GLU A 37 17.55 16.18 27.71
C GLU A 37 17.12 16.60 26.30
N ILE A 38 15.83 16.86 26.16
CA ILE A 38 15.24 17.36 24.93
C ILE A 38 14.51 18.64 25.30
N SER A 39 14.87 19.75 24.67
CA SER A 39 14.35 21.07 25.01
C SER A 39 13.68 21.73 23.81
N ILE A 40 12.53 22.36 24.02
CA ILE A 40 11.85 23.17 23.01
C ILE A 40 12.27 24.63 23.22
N LEU A 41 12.80 25.27 22.18
CA LEU A 41 13.19 26.67 22.21
C LEU A 41 12.34 27.48 21.21
N ASN A 42 11.75 28.56 21.70
CA ASN A 42 11.05 29.52 20.84
C ASN A 42 12.05 30.48 20.17
N GLN A 43 11.60 31.15 19.11
CA GLN A 43 12.39 32.19 18.45
C GLN A 43 12.89 33.24 19.45
N GLY A 44 14.20 33.51 19.43
CA GLY A 44 14.86 34.48 20.30
C GLY A 44 15.10 34.03 21.75
N GLN A 45 14.67 32.82 22.15
CA GLN A 45 14.92 32.27 23.47
C GLN A 45 16.37 31.78 23.56
N ALA A 46 17.21 32.46 24.34
CA ALA A 46 18.60 32.04 24.54
C ALA A 46 18.66 30.67 25.25
N PHE A 47 19.51 29.79 24.72
CA PHE A 47 19.87 28.50 25.29
C PHE A 47 21.38 28.42 25.46
N THR A 48 21.85 27.97 26.61
CA THR A 48 23.28 27.91 26.93
C THR A 48 23.69 26.46 27.14
N LEU A 49 24.75 26.05 26.44
CA LEU A 49 25.42 24.77 26.60
C LEU A 49 26.78 25.05 27.26
N HIS A 50 27.00 24.55 28.48
CA HIS A 50 28.12 24.99 29.31
C HIS A 50 29.48 24.41 28.91
N ASP A 51 29.51 23.25 28.25
CA ASP A 51 30.74 22.62 27.79
C ASP A 51 30.55 21.92 26.43
N ILE A 52 30.88 22.62 25.35
CA ILE A 52 30.80 22.08 23.97
C ILE A 52 31.85 21.00 23.67
N ALA A 53 32.86 20.80 24.51
CA ALA A 53 33.90 19.80 24.27
C ALA A 53 33.44 18.39 24.66
N THR A 54 32.55 18.27 25.64
CA THR A 54 32.05 16.99 26.16
C THR A 54 30.56 16.75 25.92
N ALA A 55 29.82 17.80 25.56
CA ALA A 55 28.39 17.69 25.27
C ALA A 55 28.11 17.12 23.88
N LYS A 56 26.99 16.39 23.75
CA LYS A 56 26.38 16.10 22.45
C LYS A 56 25.21 17.04 22.22
N PHE A 57 25.03 17.50 20.99
CA PHE A 57 24.04 18.52 20.65
C PHE A 57 23.54 18.32 19.21
N GLU A 58 22.22 18.32 19.03
CA GLU A 58 21.56 18.36 17.72
C GLU A 58 20.32 19.25 17.76
N ALA A 59 20.10 20.02 16.69
CA ALA A 59 18.99 20.96 16.56
C ALA A 59 18.04 20.51 15.44
N CYS A 60 16.81 20.13 15.81
CA CYS A 60 15.74 19.84 14.85
C CYS A 60 14.88 21.11 14.67
N ASP A 61 15.19 21.86 13.62
CA ASP A 61 14.64 23.21 13.34
C ASP A 61 13.77 23.28 12.07
N SER A 62 13.63 22.17 11.33
CA SER A 62 12.83 22.08 10.11
C SER A 62 12.20 20.71 9.92
N LEU A 63 11.13 20.66 9.13
CA LEU A 63 10.48 19.41 8.71
C LEU A 63 11.46 18.51 7.95
N THR A 64 12.39 19.08 7.18
CA THR A 64 13.45 18.33 6.48
C THR A 64 14.32 17.55 7.47
N ARG A 65 14.76 18.18 8.58
CA ARG A 65 15.54 17.48 9.61
C ARG A 65 14.75 16.37 10.28
N VAL A 66 13.49 16.63 10.63
CA VAL A 66 12.61 15.63 11.25
C VAL A 66 12.29 14.47 10.30
N TYR A 67 12.09 14.75 9.01
CA TYR A 67 11.88 13.73 7.99
C TYR A 67 13.07 12.78 7.87
N ASN A 68 14.28 13.35 7.83
CA ASN A 68 15.52 12.57 7.77
C ASN A 68 15.73 11.73 9.04
N LEU A 69 15.34 12.25 10.22
CA LEU A 69 15.32 11.48 11.46
C LEU A 69 14.38 10.27 11.34
N TYR A 70 13.16 10.49 10.86
CA TYR A 70 12.19 9.41 10.65
C TYR A 70 12.65 8.40 9.60
N ALA A 71 13.25 8.84 8.49
CA ALA A 71 13.81 7.95 7.48
C ALA A 71 15.00 7.11 8.01
N THR A 72 15.70 7.60 9.04
CA THR A 72 16.77 6.85 9.74
C THR A 72 16.18 5.85 10.73
N LEU A 73 15.13 6.25 11.46
CA LEU A 73 14.45 5.40 12.44
C LEU A 73 13.60 4.31 11.78
N ASN A 74 13.05 4.59 10.59
CA ASN A 74 12.16 3.73 9.86
C ASN A 74 12.56 3.65 8.38
N HIS A 75 12.92 2.45 7.93
CA HIS A 75 13.45 2.20 6.60
C HIS A 75 12.34 1.84 5.58
N ASP A 76 11.10 2.30 5.79
CA ASP A 76 9.99 2.08 4.86
C ASP A 76 10.29 2.79 3.52
N PRO A 77 10.34 2.06 2.38
CA PRO A 77 10.64 2.66 1.08
C PRO A 77 9.63 3.74 0.65
N LYS A 78 8.40 3.73 1.19
CA LYS A 78 7.40 4.78 0.92
C LYS A 78 7.88 6.16 1.36
N LEU A 79 8.76 6.26 2.37
CA LEU A 79 9.36 7.53 2.76
C LEU A 79 10.36 8.06 1.70
N GLN A 80 10.88 7.23 0.80
CA GLN A 80 11.66 7.79 -0.32
C GLN A 80 10.72 8.30 -1.41
N GLU A 81 9.61 7.61 -1.66
CA GLU A 81 8.59 8.02 -2.64
C GLU A 81 7.95 9.36 -2.24
N PHE A 82 7.73 9.61 -0.94
CA PHE A 82 7.13 10.84 -0.41
C PHE A 82 8.14 11.98 -0.13
N ALA A 83 9.41 11.84 -0.52
CA ALA A 83 10.43 12.87 -0.29
C ALA A 83 10.09 14.22 -0.97
N PHE A 84 9.21 14.22 -1.98
CA PHE A 84 8.68 15.43 -2.61
C PHE A 84 7.94 16.36 -1.63
N LEU A 85 7.48 15.85 -0.48
CA LEU A 85 6.86 16.68 0.56
C LEU A 85 7.81 17.76 1.06
N LEU A 86 9.12 17.48 1.10
CA LEU A 86 10.13 18.42 1.59
C LEU A 86 10.27 19.66 0.70
N THR A 87 10.03 19.50 -0.60
CA THR A 87 10.08 20.58 -1.59
C THR A 87 8.70 21.05 -2.02
N TRP A 88 7.61 20.56 -1.41
CA TRP A 88 6.24 20.89 -1.80
C TRP A 88 5.98 22.39 -2.01
N PRO A 89 6.44 23.32 -1.14
CA PRO A 89 6.21 24.75 -1.32
C PRO A 89 6.86 25.35 -2.58
N THR A 90 7.92 24.73 -3.11
CA THR A 90 8.67 25.22 -4.28
C THR A 90 8.12 24.70 -5.61
N LEU A 91 7.28 23.66 -5.56
CA LEU A 91 6.66 23.05 -6.74
C LEU A 91 5.61 23.96 -7.37
N ASP A 92 5.49 23.89 -8.69
CA ASP A 92 4.45 24.61 -9.41
C ASP A 92 3.06 23.94 -9.27
N ALA A 93 2.00 24.66 -9.66
CA ALA A 93 0.63 24.16 -9.52
C ALA A 93 0.31 22.93 -10.40
N LYS A 94 1.07 22.67 -11.48
CA LYS A 94 0.88 21.51 -12.34
C LYS A 94 1.55 20.29 -11.72
N GLU A 95 2.78 20.43 -11.23
CA GLU A 95 3.54 19.41 -10.52
C GLU A 95 2.80 18.94 -9.27
N LYS A 96 2.29 19.89 -8.45
CA LYS A 96 1.48 19.56 -7.27
C LYS A 96 0.24 18.73 -7.61
N ARG A 97 -0.46 19.04 -8.71
CA ARG A 97 -1.64 18.30 -9.16
C ARG A 97 -1.27 16.89 -9.64
N SER A 98 -0.18 16.77 -10.38
CA SER A 98 0.34 15.46 -10.84
C SER A 98 0.69 14.56 -9.65
N LEU A 99 1.50 15.07 -8.71
CA LEU A 99 1.88 14.34 -7.50
C LEU A 99 0.66 13.99 -6.64
N TYR A 100 -0.27 14.92 -6.45
CA TYR A 100 -1.50 14.60 -5.73
C TYR A 100 -2.32 13.52 -6.45
N SER A 101 -2.44 13.57 -7.78
CA SER A 101 -3.15 12.54 -8.54
C SER A 101 -2.51 11.15 -8.43
N GLN A 102 -1.20 11.09 -8.22
CA GLN A 102 -0.45 9.85 -8.05
C GLN A 102 -0.50 9.30 -6.62
N TYR A 103 -0.40 10.19 -5.61
CA TYR A 103 -0.19 9.81 -4.21
C TYR A 103 -1.38 10.13 -3.28
N ALA A 104 -2.55 10.49 -3.83
CA ALA A 104 -3.76 10.79 -3.07
C ALA A 104 -4.04 9.70 -2.02
N SER A 105 -4.09 10.13 -0.76
CA SER A 105 -4.23 9.30 0.44
C SER A 105 -4.56 10.19 1.65
N HIS A 106 -5.06 9.62 2.74
CA HIS A 106 -5.38 10.35 3.97
C HIS A 106 -4.18 11.07 4.57
N GLU A 107 -3.00 10.45 4.50
CA GLU A 107 -1.73 11.01 4.93
C GLU A 107 -1.42 12.30 4.18
N LEU A 108 -1.42 12.24 2.84
CA LEU A 108 -1.14 13.39 1.98
C LEU A 108 -2.23 14.45 2.13
N SER A 109 -3.50 14.08 2.08
CA SER A 109 -4.61 15.01 2.20
C SER A 109 -4.59 15.76 3.54
N PHE A 110 -4.26 15.09 4.65
CA PHE A 110 -4.13 15.75 5.95
C PHE A 110 -2.86 16.61 6.04
N PHE A 111 -1.73 16.17 5.46
CA PHE A 111 -0.55 17.00 5.35
C PHE A 111 -0.85 18.31 4.61
N LEU A 112 -1.51 18.23 3.46
CA LEU A 112 -1.89 19.39 2.67
C LEU A 112 -2.94 20.26 3.37
N PHE A 113 -3.89 19.66 4.10
CA PHE A 113 -4.82 20.40 4.95
C PHE A 113 -4.10 21.30 5.96
N LYS A 114 -2.95 20.88 6.49
CA LYS A 114 -2.13 21.65 7.43
C LYS A 114 -1.12 22.57 6.78
N LYS A 115 -0.44 22.11 5.73
CA LYS A 115 0.76 22.75 5.17
C LYS A 115 0.52 23.53 3.88
N ASP A 116 -0.55 23.23 3.14
CA ASP A 116 -0.97 23.97 1.95
C ASP A 116 -2.52 24.07 1.89
N PRO A 117 -3.15 24.86 2.79
CA PRO A 117 -4.60 24.94 2.88
C PRO A 117 -5.28 25.45 1.61
N GLU A 118 -4.58 26.26 0.81
CA GLU A 118 -5.09 26.78 -0.45
C GLU A 118 -5.20 25.66 -1.51
N PHE A 119 -4.15 24.86 -1.70
CA PHE A 119 -4.21 23.69 -2.57
C PHE A 119 -5.26 22.69 -2.07
N PHE A 120 -5.30 22.45 -0.76
CA PHE A 120 -6.28 21.55 -0.16
C PHE A 120 -7.73 21.96 -0.48
N ARG A 121 -8.08 23.24 -0.26
CA ARG A 121 -9.44 23.73 -0.52
C ARG A 121 -9.82 23.69 -2.00
N THR A 122 -8.87 23.96 -2.89
CA THR A 122 -9.14 24.10 -4.33
C THR A 122 -9.09 22.78 -5.10
N VAL A 123 -8.27 21.83 -4.66
CA VAL A 123 -8.02 20.54 -5.36
C VAL A 123 -8.55 19.35 -4.56
N VAL A 124 -8.19 19.26 -3.28
CA VAL A 124 -8.45 18.07 -2.45
C VAL A 124 -9.92 18.02 -2.01
N THR A 125 -10.46 19.13 -1.50
CA THR A 125 -11.85 19.18 -0.97
C THR A 125 -12.90 18.78 -2.03
N PRO A 126 -12.90 19.32 -3.27
CA PRO A 126 -13.88 18.92 -4.28
C PRO A 126 -13.76 17.45 -4.68
N TYR A 127 -12.54 16.91 -4.63
CA TYR A 127 -12.29 15.50 -4.92
C TYR A 127 -12.84 14.59 -3.81
N LEU A 128 -12.49 14.86 -2.54
CA LEU A 128 -12.97 14.08 -1.39
C LEU A 128 -14.50 14.11 -1.26
N ALA A 129 -15.16 15.21 -1.63
CA ALA A 129 -16.61 15.30 -1.61
C ALA A 129 -17.29 14.24 -2.50
N ASN A 130 -16.63 13.85 -3.60
CA ASN A 130 -17.11 12.84 -4.55
C ASN A 130 -16.68 11.41 -4.22
N LYS A 131 -16.04 11.18 -3.08
CA LYS A 131 -15.73 9.84 -2.61
C LYS A 131 -17.01 9.09 -2.24
N LYS A 132 -17.12 7.85 -2.72
CA LYS A 132 -18.30 6.99 -2.52
C LYS A 132 -18.48 6.63 -1.06
N ASP A 133 -17.48 5.95 -0.50
CA ASP A 133 -17.48 5.44 0.86
C ASP A 133 -16.51 6.30 1.69
N LYS A 134 -17.07 7.28 2.43
CA LYS A 134 -16.28 8.21 3.25
C LYS A 134 -15.91 7.57 4.59
N THR A 135 -14.66 7.73 5.00
CA THR A 135 -14.14 7.33 6.31
C THR A 135 -14.17 8.51 7.29
N PHE A 136 -13.78 8.27 8.54
CA PHE A 136 -13.61 9.33 9.54
C PHE A 136 -12.73 10.48 9.01
N MET A 137 -11.58 10.14 8.39
CA MET A 137 -10.66 11.15 7.88
C MET A 137 -11.29 11.99 6.78
N ASP A 138 -12.09 11.40 5.89
CA ASP A 138 -12.80 12.16 4.85
C ASP A 138 -13.81 13.13 5.46
N HIS A 139 -14.64 12.67 6.41
CA HIS A 139 -15.61 13.54 7.10
C HIS A 139 -14.91 14.66 7.87
N PHE A 140 -13.78 14.36 8.53
CA PHE A 140 -12.98 15.36 9.24
C PHE A 140 -12.44 16.43 8.26
N LEU A 141 -11.87 15.99 7.15
CA LEU A 141 -11.25 16.84 6.12
C LEU A 141 -12.26 17.66 5.33
N LEU A 142 -13.49 17.16 5.16
CA LEU A 142 -14.62 17.88 4.55
C LEU A 142 -15.35 18.81 5.53
N GLU A 143 -14.93 18.80 6.79
CA GLU A 143 -15.53 19.57 7.87
C GLU A 143 -17.01 19.25 8.14
N GLU A 144 -17.39 17.99 7.98
CA GLU A 144 -18.73 17.49 8.27
C GLU A 144 -18.96 17.24 9.77
N ASP A 145 -20.20 16.93 10.15
CA ASP A 145 -20.54 16.61 11.54
C ASP A 145 -19.93 15.25 11.96
N LEU A 146 -19.07 15.28 12.97
CA LEU A 146 -18.37 14.10 13.50
C LEU A 146 -19.02 13.52 14.75
N THR A 147 -20.15 14.05 15.22
CA THR A 147 -20.78 13.64 16.49
C THR A 147 -21.07 12.14 16.55
N VAL A 148 -21.39 11.51 15.42
CA VAL A 148 -21.63 10.06 15.32
C VAL A 148 -20.41 9.23 15.74
N TYR A 149 -19.19 9.75 15.58
CA TYR A 149 -17.97 9.05 15.97
C TYR A 149 -17.70 9.05 17.47
N LEU A 150 -18.52 9.74 18.28
CA LEU A 150 -18.51 9.61 19.75
C LEU A 150 -19.29 8.39 20.23
N GLU A 151 -20.08 7.73 19.38
CA GLU A 151 -20.71 6.44 19.70
C GLU A 151 -19.62 5.42 20.02
N PRO A 152 -19.67 4.71 21.18
CA PRO A 152 -18.56 3.87 21.64
C PRO A 152 -18.01 2.89 20.60
N TRP A 153 -18.86 2.27 19.78
CA TRP A 153 -18.44 1.31 18.76
C TRP A 153 -17.64 2.00 17.66
N ARG A 154 -18.12 3.14 17.15
CA ARG A 154 -17.42 3.92 16.12
C ARG A 154 -16.12 4.52 16.67
N TYR A 155 -16.16 5.07 17.89
CA TYR A 155 -14.97 5.59 18.57
C TYR A 155 -13.90 4.50 18.74
N GLY A 156 -14.34 3.28 19.10
CA GLY A 156 -13.47 2.11 19.24
C GLY A 156 -12.73 1.72 17.96
N GLN A 157 -13.30 2.03 16.78
CA GLN A 157 -12.66 1.77 15.47
C GLN A 157 -11.59 2.79 15.09
N LEU A 158 -11.57 3.97 15.72
CA LEU A 158 -10.64 5.04 15.41
C LEU A 158 -9.26 4.77 16.01
N ASN A 159 -8.21 5.04 15.22
CA ASN A 159 -6.84 5.04 15.74
C ASN A 159 -6.57 6.28 16.62
N ILE A 160 -5.42 6.32 17.30
CA ILE A 160 -5.17 7.38 18.30
C ILE A 160 -5.17 8.78 17.70
N VAL A 161 -4.69 8.94 16.47
CA VAL A 161 -4.65 10.24 15.77
C VAL A 161 -6.06 10.69 15.47
N GLU A 162 -6.88 9.79 14.91
CA GLU A 162 -8.29 10.05 14.60
C GLU A 162 -9.09 10.44 15.85
N ARG A 163 -8.88 9.76 16.99
CA ARG A 163 -9.51 10.12 18.27
C ARG A 163 -9.14 11.54 18.71
N ILE A 164 -7.86 11.90 18.61
CA ILE A 164 -7.39 13.25 18.98
C ILE A 164 -7.99 14.30 18.03
N LEU A 165 -8.04 14.02 16.73
CA LEU A 165 -8.63 14.90 15.72
C LEU A 165 -10.14 15.10 15.97
N LEU A 166 -10.86 14.03 16.30
CA LEU A 166 -12.28 14.09 16.70
C LEU A 166 -12.47 15.05 17.88
N SER A 167 -11.66 14.91 18.93
CA SER A 167 -11.78 15.76 20.12
C SER A 167 -11.45 17.23 19.89
N ARG A 168 -10.62 17.52 18.88
CA ARG A 168 -10.29 18.89 18.48
C ARG A 168 -11.38 19.51 17.62
N ARG A 169 -12.27 18.71 17.03
CA ARG A 169 -13.42 19.17 16.26
C ARG A 169 -14.62 19.47 17.14
N ILE A 170 -14.86 18.65 18.16
CA ILE A 170 -16.05 18.72 19.00
C ILE A 170 -15.76 19.53 20.26
N ASP A 171 -16.51 20.62 20.46
CA ASP A 171 -16.38 21.47 21.63
C ASP A 171 -16.60 20.70 22.93
N GLY A 172 -15.70 20.86 23.90
CA GLY A 172 -15.77 20.21 25.21
C GLY A 172 -15.18 18.79 25.28
N GLU A 173 -14.85 18.19 24.14
CA GLU A 173 -14.36 16.80 24.08
C GLU A 173 -12.86 16.68 24.37
N GLN A 174 -12.07 17.72 24.06
CA GLN A 174 -10.60 17.66 24.21
C GLN A 174 -10.12 17.19 25.60
N ALA A 175 -10.78 17.61 26.69
CA ALA A 175 -10.36 17.24 28.05
C ALA A 175 -10.57 15.74 28.32
N ALA A 176 -11.68 15.17 27.85
CA ALA A 176 -12.00 13.75 28.05
C ALA A 176 -11.08 12.86 27.20
N THR A 177 -10.92 13.19 25.92
CA THR A 177 -9.98 12.48 25.04
C THR A 177 -8.53 12.62 25.50
N SER A 178 -8.05 13.80 25.90
CA SER A 178 -6.67 14.00 26.41
C SER A 178 -6.40 13.14 27.65
N ARG A 179 -7.39 13.02 28.52
CA ARG A 179 -7.32 12.11 29.67
C ARG A 179 -7.29 10.66 29.24
N HIS A 180 -8.17 10.22 28.35
CA HIS A 180 -8.19 8.86 27.83
C HIS A 180 -6.84 8.47 27.19
N VAL A 181 -6.26 9.36 26.37
CA VAL A 181 -4.92 9.15 25.79
C VAL A 181 -3.85 9.04 26.88
N SER A 182 -3.92 9.86 27.93
CA SER A 182 -3.00 9.80 29.06
C SER A 182 -3.13 8.51 29.87
N ASP A 183 -4.36 8.05 30.09
CA ASP A 183 -4.70 6.81 30.78
C ASP A 183 -4.19 5.59 30.00
N LEU A 184 -4.40 5.55 28.68
CA LEU A 184 -3.85 4.50 27.81
C LEU A 184 -2.32 4.51 27.78
N TYR A 185 -1.70 5.68 27.72
CA TYR A 185 -0.23 5.79 27.77
C TYR A 185 0.34 5.31 29.10
N ALA A 186 -0.36 5.57 30.22
CA ALA A 186 0.07 5.14 31.55
C ALA A 186 0.08 3.61 31.72
N LEU A 187 -0.60 2.85 30.84
CA LEU A 187 -0.57 1.39 30.82
C LEU A 187 0.68 0.83 30.14
N LEU A 188 1.40 1.65 29.36
CA LEU A 188 2.61 1.22 28.65
C LEU A 188 3.80 1.18 29.62
N PRO A 189 4.62 0.11 29.59
CA PRO A 189 5.83 0.06 30.40
C PRO A 189 6.84 1.11 29.92
N ARG A 190 7.59 1.72 30.84
CA ARG A 190 8.70 2.61 30.48
C ARG A 190 9.84 1.82 29.85
N ASP A 191 10.25 2.24 28.66
CA ASP A 191 11.35 1.62 27.92
C ASP A 191 12.52 2.59 27.80
N ILE A 192 13.45 2.49 28.74
CA ILE A 192 14.65 3.34 28.82
C ILE A 192 15.61 3.06 27.66
N ASP A 193 15.67 1.81 27.19
CA ASP A 193 16.55 1.42 26.09
C ASP A 193 16.05 2.01 24.77
N ARG A 194 14.73 1.99 24.54
CA ARG A 194 14.10 2.69 23.41
C ARG A 194 14.34 4.20 23.47
N PHE A 195 14.14 4.84 24.62
CA PHE A 195 14.44 6.26 24.77
C PHE A 195 15.90 6.58 24.40
N ASN A 196 16.84 5.78 24.92
CA ASN A 196 18.27 5.94 24.59
C ASN A 196 18.54 5.76 23.11
N PHE A 197 17.97 4.74 22.47
CA PHE A 197 18.11 4.51 21.03
C PHE A 197 17.58 5.68 20.19
N LEU A 198 16.37 6.18 20.50
CA LEU A 198 15.78 7.32 19.79
C LEU A 198 16.61 8.58 19.97
N PHE A 199 17.05 8.86 21.20
CA PHE A 199 17.89 10.01 21.51
C PHE A 199 19.24 9.94 20.80
N ASP A 200 19.94 8.80 20.90
CA ASP A 200 21.27 8.63 20.31
C ASP A 200 21.19 8.68 18.77
N THR A 201 20.10 8.19 18.18
CA THR A 201 19.86 8.30 16.73
C THR A 201 19.65 9.75 16.31
N ALA A 202 18.82 10.51 17.04
CA ALA A 202 18.59 11.92 16.76
C ALA A 202 19.90 12.72 16.80
N VAL A 203 20.70 12.53 17.85
CA VAL A 203 21.97 13.25 18.02
C VAL A 203 23.05 12.84 17.01
N SER A 204 23.01 11.62 16.46
CA SER A 204 24.01 11.15 15.49
C SER A 204 23.74 11.59 14.04
N GLN A 205 22.59 12.20 13.75
CA GLN A 205 22.13 12.46 12.39
C GLN A 205 23.08 13.37 11.57
N ASN A 206 23.75 14.33 12.22
CA ASN A 206 24.66 15.28 11.57
C ASN A 206 26.15 14.91 11.65
N SER A 207 26.52 13.72 12.11
CA SER A 207 27.94 13.33 12.17
C SER A 207 28.59 13.27 10.77
N LEU A 208 27.77 13.22 9.71
CA LEU A 208 28.18 13.14 8.30
C LEU A 208 27.96 14.44 7.51
N ASP A 209 27.27 15.45 8.08
CA ASP A 209 26.99 16.69 7.36
C ASP A 209 28.25 17.58 7.30
N THR A 210 28.57 18.13 6.13
CA THR A 210 29.80 18.90 5.91
C THR A 210 29.69 20.37 6.33
N ASP A 211 28.46 20.87 6.53
CA ASP A 211 28.21 22.26 6.92
C ASP A 211 28.21 22.42 8.45
N ASP A 212 29.02 23.34 8.98
CA ASP A 212 29.07 23.68 10.42
C ASP A 212 28.20 24.91 10.70
N ALA A 213 26.91 24.82 10.38
CA ALA A 213 25.98 25.95 10.41
C ALA A 213 25.89 26.66 11.78
N LEU A 214 26.22 25.98 12.88
CA LEU A 214 26.24 26.53 14.23
C LEU A 214 27.65 26.89 14.73
N GLY A 215 28.71 26.62 13.96
CA GLY A 215 30.11 26.89 14.33
C GLY A 215 30.69 25.95 15.40
N LEU A 216 30.03 24.81 15.66
CA LEU A 216 30.37 23.87 16.73
C LEU A 216 31.66 23.08 16.44
N LYS A 217 31.92 22.71 15.18
CA LYS A 217 33.14 21.99 14.80
C LYS A 217 34.35 22.92 14.84
N ASP A 218 34.18 24.17 14.43
CA ASP A 218 35.25 25.16 14.43
C ASP A 218 35.56 25.69 15.84
N ALA A 219 34.55 25.92 16.69
CA ALA A 219 34.75 26.26 18.11
C ALA A 219 35.45 25.12 18.88
N ALA A 220 35.05 23.87 18.65
CA ALA A 220 35.69 22.70 19.27
C ALA A 220 37.16 22.53 18.85
N LYS A 221 37.52 22.85 17.60
CA LYS A 221 38.93 22.87 17.15
C LYS A 221 39.74 23.98 17.84
N GLN A 222 39.14 25.14 18.10
CA GLN A 222 39.81 26.26 18.77
C GLN A 222 40.09 25.99 20.26
N LEU A 223 39.27 25.14 20.90
CA LEU A 223 39.49 24.63 22.27
C LEU A 223 40.62 23.58 22.38
N GLY A 224 41.17 23.13 21.25
CA GLY A 224 42.32 22.24 21.15
C GLY A 224 42.00 20.88 20.51
N GLU A 225 42.99 20.26 19.83
CA GLU A 225 42.87 18.98 19.13
C GLU A 225 42.35 17.81 20.00
N ASN A 226 42.52 17.90 21.32
CA ASN A 226 41.98 16.95 22.31
C ASN A 226 40.45 16.93 22.36
N ALA A 227 39.78 18.10 22.30
CA ALA A 227 38.32 18.19 22.34
C ALA A 227 37.68 17.59 21.07
N ALA A 228 38.31 17.81 19.92
CA ALA A 228 37.89 17.23 18.64
C ALA A 228 38.06 15.70 18.59
N GLN A 229 39.13 15.14 19.18
CA GLN A 229 39.34 13.68 19.27
C GLN A 229 38.44 13.00 20.32
N LEU A 230 38.16 13.66 21.46
CA LEU A 230 37.20 13.19 22.46
C LEU A 230 35.79 13.08 21.86
N ARG A 231 35.37 14.08 21.08
CA ARG A 231 34.12 14.05 20.31
C ARG A 231 34.09 12.90 19.29
N GLY A 232 35.17 12.74 18.51
CA GLY A 232 35.31 11.63 17.55
C GLY A 232 35.35 10.21 18.17
N ALA A 233 35.77 10.07 19.42
CA ALA A 233 35.74 8.81 20.17
C ALA A 233 34.35 8.53 20.80
N MET A 234 33.58 9.57 21.13
CA MET A 234 32.22 9.47 21.67
C MET A 234 31.13 9.28 20.59
N ASP A 235 31.46 9.57 19.33
CA ASP A 235 30.59 9.39 18.16
C ASP A 235 30.77 8.03 17.47
N GLN A 236 31.61 7.12 18.02
CA GLN A 236 31.64 5.74 17.52
C GLN A 236 30.39 4.98 17.98
N PRO A 237 29.60 4.39 17.06
CA PRO A 237 28.53 3.49 17.46
C PRO A 237 29.15 2.30 18.19
N MET A 238 28.72 2.07 19.43
CA MET A 238 29.02 0.84 20.16
C MET A 238 28.36 -0.32 19.42
N SER A 239 29.04 -0.85 18.39
CA SER A 239 28.63 -2.09 17.75
C SER A 239 28.58 -3.17 18.85
N ALA A 240 27.41 -3.76 19.04
CA ALA A 240 27.19 -4.82 20.02
C ALA A 240 27.98 -6.08 19.60
N GLY A 241 29.27 -6.07 19.89
CA GLY A 241 30.16 -7.22 19.78
C GLY A 241 30.01 -8.15 20.97
N PHE A 242 28.87 -8.84 21.09
CA PHE A 242 28.72 -10.00 21.96
C PHE A 242 28.42 -11.26 21.13
N ALA A 243 29.41 -11.68 20.33
CA ALA A 243 29.45 -13.02 19.76
C ALA A 243 29.91 -14.03 20.84
N GLY A 244 29.03 -14.31 21.80
CA GLY A 244 29.16 -15.45 22.71
C GLY A 244 28.69 -16.73 22.01
N ARG A 245 29.62 -17.65 21.73
CA ARG A 245 29.32 -19.03 21.31
C ARG A 245 28.35 -19.68 22.30
N ALA A 246 27.08 -19.78 21.95
CA ALA A 246 26.10 -20.63 22.61
C ALA A 246 25.46 -21.55 21.57
N HIS A 247 25.82 -22.83 21.67
CA HIS A 247 25.23 -23.93 20.92
C HIS A 247 23.87 -24.26 21.54
N ARG A 248 22.78 -24.20 20.79
CA ARG A 248 21.49 -24.85 21.12
C ARG A 248 20.62 -25.04 19.86
N PRO A 249 19.64 -25.97 19.89
CA PRO A 249 19.43 -26.98 18.86
C PRO A 249 18.26 -26.63 17.93
N GLU A 250 18.21 -27.31 16.79
CA GLU A 250 17.05 -27.31 15.89
C GLU A 250 15.76 -27.75 16.61
N PRO A 251 14.61 -27.17 16.20
CA PRO A 251 13.45 -27.99 15.90
C PRO A 251 12.86 -27.73 14.51
N SER A 252 12.15 -28.75 14.06
CA SER A 252 11.64 -29.02 12.73
C SER A 252 10.43 -28.18 12.27
N SER A 253 10.39 -27.96 10.96
CA SER A 253 9.23 -27.95 10.05
C SER A 253 7.85 -27.51 10.57
N ALA A 254 7.37 -26.38 10.04
CA ALA A 254 5.99 -26.21 9.56
C ALA A 254 5.95 -25.17 8.44
N ALA A 255 5.06 -25.39 7.48
CA ALA A 255 5.08 -24.88 6.11
C ALA A 255 4.78 -23.37 5.97
N ALA A 256 5.41 -22.75 4.95
CA ALA A 256 5.13 -21.42 4.44
C ALA A 256 4.80 -21.49 2.92
N PRO A 257 4.07 -20.50 2.35
CA PRO A 257 3.45 -20.58 1.03
C PRO A 257 4.40 -20.29 -0.14
N ALA A 258 3.89 -20.52 -1.35
CA ALA A 258 4.60 -20.67 -2.62
C ALA A 258 5.57 -19.53 -3.02
N ALA A 259 6.67 -19.95 -3.65
CA ALA A 259 7.79 -19.11 -4.09
C ALA A 259 7.51 -18.31 -5.39
N PRO A 260 8.19 -17.16 -5.59
CA PRO A 260 8.18 -16.42 -6.85
C PRO A 260 8.95 -17.16 -7.98
N PRO A 261 8.74 -16.80 -9.26
CA PRO A 261 9.35 -17.50 -10.40
C PRO A 261 10.88 -17.42 -10.43
N ALA A 262 11.51 -18.53 -10.85
CA ALA A 262 12.96 -18.79 -10.85
C ALA A 262 13.85 -17.76 -11.60
N ILE A 263 13.27 -16.89 -12.42
CA ILE A 263 14.00 -15.88 -13.21
C ILE A 263 14.49 -14.72 -12.33
N GLU A 264 13.79 -14.42 -11.23
CA GLU A 264 14.13 -13.29 -10.35
C GLU A 264 15.29 -13.62 -9.39
N LEU A 265 15.38 -14.89 -8.97
CA LEU A 265 16.47 -15.40 -8.13
C LEU A 265 17.81 -15.40 -8.88
N GLN A 266 17.78 -15.70 -10.18
CA GLN A 266 18.96 -15.74 -11.03
C GLN A 266 19.50 -14.33 -11.31
N LYS A 267 18.62 -13.34 -11.49
CA LYS A 267 19.01 -11.91 -11.62
C LYS A 267 19.63 -11.36 -10.34
N ARG A 268 19.09 -11.70 -9.16
CA ARG A 268 19.65 -11.28 -7.86
C ARG A 268 20.98 -11.96 -7.54
N GLN A 269 21.17 -13.21 -7.92
CA GLN A 269 22.46 -13.91 -7.77
C GLN A 269 23.55 -13.31 -8.66
N LEU A 270 23.24 -13.03 -9.93
CA LEU A 270 24.17 -12.37 -10.87
C LEU A 270 24.53 -10.93 -10.44
N ALA A 271 23.59 -10.20 -9.85
CA ALA A 271 23.85 -8.86 -9.30
C ALA A 271 24.71 -8.92 -8.02
N SER A 272 24.47 -9.91 -7.16
CA SER A 272 25.24 -10.13 -5.92
C SER A 272 26.67 -10.62 -6.20
N GLU A 273 26.89 -11.43 -7.24
CA GLU A 273 28.22 -11.89 -7.64
C GLU A 273 29.03 -10.74 -8.26
N LYS A 274 28.41 -9.92 -9.12
CA LYS A 274 29.06 -8.73 -9.68
C LYS A 274 29.42 -7.68 -8.61
N ALA A 275 28.54 -7.49 -7.62
CA ALA A 275 28.80 -6.57 -6.51
C ALA A 275 29.95 -7.06 -5.60
N LYS A 276 30.09 -8.38 -5.42
CA LYS A 276 31.23 -8.98 -4.71
C LYS A 276 32.55 -8.88 -5.48
N GLU A 277 32.52 -9.09 -6.80
CA GLU A 277 33.72 -8.93 -7.64
C GLU A 277 34.20 -7.48 -7.70
N MET A 278 33.29 -6.49 -7.72
CA MET A 278 33.66 -5.06 -7.64
C MET A 278 34.27 -4.69 -6.28
N ALA A 279 33.70 -5.19 -5.18
CA ALA A 279 34.19 -4.92 -3.83
C ALA A 279 35.56 -5.56 -3.54
N GLU A 280 35.83 -6.76 -4.05
CA GLU A 280 37.15 -7.40 -3.93
C GLU A 280 38.22 -6.66 -4.75
N GLN A 281 37.88 -6.13 -5.93
CA GLN A 281 38.83 -5.39 -6.77
C GLN A 281 39.18 -3.99 -6.21
N GLU A 282 38.25 -3.30 -5.56
CA GLU A 282 38.53 -2.02 -4.87
C GLU A 282 39.46 -2.20 -3.66
N THR A 283 39.34 -3.32 -2.92
CA THR A 283 40.25 -3.61 -1.80
C THR A 283 41.68 -3.93 -2.22
N LEU A 284 41.89 -4.48 -3.43
CA LEU A 284 43.22 -4.80 -3.98
C LEU A 284 43.95 -3.59 -4.60
N ALA A 285 43.25 -2.50 -4.93
CA ALA A 285 43.84 -1.28 -5.49
C ALA A 285 44.46 -0.34 -4.43
N ARG A 286 44.26 -0.64 -3.15
CA ARG A 286 44.71 0.21 -2.03
C ARG A 286 46.16 -0.05 -1.60
N ASP A 287 46.79 -1.11 -2.12
CA ASP A 287 48.16 -1.52 -1.77
C ASP A 287 48.95 -1.98 -3.03
N GLY A 288 49.63 -1.07 -3.75
CA GLY A 288 50.57 -1.45 -4.82
C GLY A 288 50.93 -0.42 -5.90
N THR A 289 52.22 -0.35 -6.22
CA THR A 289 53.02 0.51 -7.14
C THR A 289 52.40 1.13 -8.42
N ALA A 290 53.02 2.24 -8.86
CA ALA A 290 52.65 3.09 -10.00
C ALA A 290 52.52 2.41 -11.38
N GLU A 291 52.98 1.16 -11.54
CA GLU A 291 52.84 0.38 -12.77
C GLU A 291 51.45 -0.24 -12.94
N TYR A 292 50.71 -0.46 -11.85
CA TYR A 292 49.34 -0.99 -11.90
C TYR A 292 48.29 0.09 -12.20
N ARG A 293 48.50 1.34 -11.77
CA ARG A 293 47.61 2.47 -12.12
C ARG A 293 47.56 2.72 -13.62
N LYS A 294 48.70 2.62 -14.31
CA LYS A 294 48.75 2.84 -15.76
C LYS A 294 48.02 1.77 -16.58
N LYS A 295 48.00 0.51 -16.10
CA LYS A 295 47.22 -0.58 -16.71
C LYS A 295 45.73 -0.52 -16.38
N ALA A 296 45.36 0.06 -15.24
CA ALA A 296 43.97 0.33 -14.89
C ALA A 296 43.41 1.50 -15.70
N ASP A 297 44.20 2.57 -15.90
CA ASP A 297 43.82 3.71 -16.75
C ASP A 297 43.71 3.33 -18.23
N ASP A 298 44.62 2.51 -18.77
CA ASP A 298 44.53 2.04 -20.17
C ASP A 298 43.33 1.07 -20.37
N LYS A 299 42.96 0.28 -19.36
CA LYS A 299 41.77 -0.59 -19.40
C LYS A 299 40.48 0.20 -19.22
N ASN A 300 40.45 1.20 -18.36
CA ASN A 300 39.30 2.10 -18.22
C ASN A 300 39.10 2.91 -19.50
N ALA A 301 40.16 3.35 -20.18
CA ALA A 301 40.05 4.01 -21.48
C ALA A 301 39.52 3.05 -22.58
N GLU A 302 39.90 1.77 -22.58
CA GLU A 302 39.31 0.76 -23.49
C GLU A 302 37.85 0.43 -23.13
N MET A 303 37.49 0.45 -21.84
CA MET A 303 36.13 0.22 -21.36
C MET A 303 35.22 1.40 -21.61
N ASP A 304 35.71 2.64 -21.45
CA ASP A 304 35.03 3.89 -21.80
C ASP A 304 34.77 3.96 -23.31
N VAL A 305 35.72 3.57 -24.16
CA VAL A 305 35.52 3.51 -25.62
C VAL A 305 34.56 2.37 -26.02
N ALA A 306 34.51 1.28 -25.25
CA ALA A 306 33.55 0.21 -25.45
C ALA A 306 32.13 0.59 -24.94
N GLU A 307 32.02 1.34 -23.84
CA GLU A 307 30.78 1.94 -23.34
C GLU A 307 30.29 3.06 -24.25
N GLU A 308 31.17 3.87 -24.84
CA GLU A 308 30.79 4.89 -25.84
C GLU A 308 30.31 4.23 -27.14
N LYS A 309 30.92 3.10 -27.55
CA LYS A 309 30.46 2.33 -28.70
C LYS A 309 29.17 1.56 -28.40
N ALA A 310 29.00 1.04 -27.19
CA ALA A 310 27.77 0.40 -26.74
C ALA A 310 26.65 1.43 -26.61
N SER A 311 26.93 2.59 -26.00
CA SER A 311 26.03 3.74 -25.90
C SER A 311 25.63 4.27 -27.27
N ASN A 312 26.57 4.42 -28.21
CA ASN A 312 26.25 4.79 -29.59
C ASN A 312 25.51 3.67 -30.35
N PHE A 313 25.74 2.40 -30.02
CA PHE A 313 24.99 1.28 -30.58
C PHE A 313 23.56 1.19 -30.02
N PHE A 314 23.37 1.45 -28.72
CA PHE A 314 22.06 1.54 -28.06
C PHE A 314 21.33 2.84 -28.40
N ALA A 315 22.03 3.93 -28.69
CA ALA A 315 21.45 5.16 -29.22
C ALA A 315 21.05 5.00 -30.69
N MET A 316 21.86 4.34 -31.53
CA MET A 316 21.45 3.96 -32.89
C MET A 316 20.30 2.94 -32.88
N ASP A 317 20.27 1.99 -31.93
CA ASP A 317 19.18 1.03 -31.78
C ASP A 317 17.91 1.69 -31.20
N ALA A 318 18.05 2.69 -30.31
CA ALA A 318 16.96 3.53 -29.84
C ALA A 318 16.42 4.43 -30.95
N ASP A 319 17.28 5.07 -31.75
CA ASP A 319 16.89 5.81 -32.94
C ASP A 319 16.25 4.91 -34.01
N LEU A 320 16.71 3.65 -34.15
CA LEU A 320 16.08 2.66 -35.02
C LEU A 320 14.73 2.19 -34.47
N ARG A 321 14.57 2.05 -33.15
CA ARG A 321 13.29 1.72 -32.48
C ARG A 321 12.31 2.88 -32.51
N ASP A 322 12.76 4.13 -32.35
CA ASP A 322 11.94 5.34 -32.46
C ASP A 322 11.48 5.59 -33.91
N ASN A 323 12.28 5.17 -34.89
CA ASN A 323 11.88 5.18 -36.30
C ASN A 323 11.06 3.94 -36.73
N THR A 324 10.89 2.95 -35.87
CA THR A 324 10.08 1.76 -36.17
C THR A 324 8.68 1.93 -35.59
N ARG A 325 7.69 2.16 -36.45
CA ARG A 325 6.28 2.23 -36.06
C ARG A 325 5.90 1.00 -35.24
N GLN A 326 5.62 1.19 -33.96
CA GLN A 326 5.13 0.12 -33.10
C GLN A 326 3.75 -0.34 -33.60
N LEU A 327 3.58 -1.66 -33.72
CA LEU A 327 2.35 -2.29 -34.20
C LEU A 327 1.34 -2.46 -33.03
N PHE A 328 0.52 -3.50 -33.07
CA PHE A 328 -0.45 -3.81 -32.01
C PHE A 328 0.23 -3.89 -30.63
N ARG A 329 -0.29 -3.16 -29.65
CA ARG A 329 0.12 -3.27 -28.25
C ARG A 329 -0.84 -4.20 -27.53
N GLN A 330 -0.34 -5.20 -26.82
CA GLN A 330 -1.20 -6.06 -26.01
C GLN A 330 -1.83 -5.24 -24.88
N LEU A 331 -3.11 -5.50 -24.59
CA LEU A 331 -3.78 -4.90 -23.43
C LEU A 331 -3.18 -5.49 -22.16
N GLU A 332 -2.98 -4.65 -21.14
CA GLU A 332 -2.58 -5.10 -19.82
C GLU A 332 -3.65 -5.97 -19.14
N GLU A 333 -3.25 -6.66 -18.08
CA GLU A 333 -4.19 -7.40 -17.24
C GLU A 333 -5.19 -6.45 -16.56
N THR A 334 -6.40 -6.95 -16.29
CA THR A 334 -7.41 -6.17 -15.57
C THR A 334 -6.95 -5.95 -14.13
N TRP A 335 -6.87 -4.68 -13.73
CA TRP A 335 -6.61 -4.31 -12.34
C TRP A 335 -7.91 -4.15 -11.56
N GLU A 336 -7.84 -4.48 -10.26
CA GLU A 336 -8.86 -4.20 -9.26
C GLU A 336 -8.47 -2.91 -8.52
N TRP A 337 -9.33 -1.91 -8.61
CA TRP A 337 -9.11 -0.60 -8.02
C TRP A 337 -10.04 -0.44 -6.82
N ALA A 338 -9.43 -0.26 -5.64
CA ALA A 338 -10.13 0.17 -4.44
C ALA A 338 -9.85 1.65 -4.17
N GLU A 339 -10.69 2.25 -3.34
CA GLU A 339 -10.48 3.60 -2.86
C GLU A 339 -9.22 3.67 -1.97
N ASN A 340 -8.27 4.52 -2.35
CA ASN A 340 -6.99 4.63 -1.65
C ASN A 340 -7.13 5.58 -0.45
N ASN A 341 -7.69 5.06 0.65
CA ASN A 341 -7.79 5.74 1.93
C ASN A 341 -6.39 6.03 2.51
N TYR A 342 -5.87 5.12 3.33
CA TYR A 342 -4.47 5.14 3.73
C TYR A 342 -3.60 4.55 2.61
N HIS A 343 -2.42 5.14 2.39
CA HIS A 343 -1.61 4.88 1.20
C HIS A 343 -1.22 3.40 1.05
N HIS A 344 -1.83 2.73 0.06
CA HIS A 344 -1.63 1.31 -0.25
C HIS A 344 -1.87 0.40 0.96
N LEU A 345 -2.92 0.69 1.75
CA LEU A 345 -3.41 -0.20 2.81
C LEU A 345 -4.82 -0.69 2.50
N THR A 346 -5.04 -2.00 2.65
CA THR A 346 -6.37 -2.59 2.47
C THR A 346 -7.30 -2.16 3.61
N ILE A 347 -8.61 -2.16 3.37
CA ILE A 347 -9.58 -1.61 4.33
C ILE A 347 -9.52 -2.30 5.70
N ASP A 348 -9.25 -3.61 5.76
CA ASP A 348 -9.10 -4.40 6.98
C ASP A 348 -7.88 -4.01 7.83
N GLN A 349 -6.83 -3.46 7.19
CA GLN A 349 -5.63 -2.96 7.85
C GLN A 349 -5.82 -1.56 8.47
N GLN A 350 -6.90 -0.85 8.10
CA GLN A 350 -7.17 0.53 8.54
C GLN A 350 -7.93 0.53 9.87
N ASN A 351 -7.42 -0.17 10.88
CA ASN A 351 -8.08 -0.34 12.18
C ASN A 351 -7.47 0.53 13.29
N ALA A 352 -8.06 0.46 14.49
CA ALA A 352 -7.65 1.27 15.64
C ALA A 352 -6.19 1.02 16.08
N GLU A 353 -5.60 -0.11 15.70
CA GLU A 353 -4.20 -0.46 15.99
C GLU A 353 -3.21 0.08 14.95
N LEU A 354 -3.69 0.65 13.83
CA LEU A 354 -2.83 1.23 12.80
C LEU A 354 -1.89 2.29 13.39
N ILE A 355 -2.41 3.14 14.26
CA ILE A 355 -1.61 4.10 15.05
C ILE A 355 -2.04 4.03 16.50
N THR A 356 -1.11 3.62 17.37
CA THR A 356 -1.34 3.41 18.80
C THR A 356 -0.74 4.54 19.63
N VAL A 357 -1.16 4.66 20.89
CA VAL A 357 -0.68 5.72 21.78
C VAL A 357 0.83 5.62 22.02
N ASN A 358 1.48 6.80 22.05
CA ASN A 358 2.86 7.00 22.48
C ASN A 358 2.98 8.40 23.14
N ALA A 359 4.18 8.78 23.57
CA ALA A 359 4.40 10.06 24.23
C ALA A 359 4.13 11.27 23.33
N PHE A 360 4.42 11.19 22.03
CA PHE A 360 4.14 12.26 21.06
C PHE A 360 2.64 12.54 20.91
N TRP A 361 1.83 11.48 20.72
CA TRP A 361 0.38 11.62 20.61
C TRP A 361 -0.27 12.04 21.92
N LYS A 362 0.31 11.65 23.07
CA LYS A 362 -0.09 12.19 24.38
C LYS A 362 0.13 13.70 24.46
N ASP A 363 1.30 14.19 24.06
CA ASP A 363 1.58 15.63 24.01
C ASP A 363 0.59 16.34 23.08
N PHE A 364 0.35 15.77 21.89
CA PHE A 364 -0.58 16.34 20.92
C PHE A 364 -2.02 16.38 21.42
N ALA A 365 -2.47 15.37 22.17
CA ALA A 365 -3.80 15.35 22.77
C ALA A 365 -3.97 16.45 23.83
N ALA A 366 -2.95 16.67 24.67
CA ALA A 366 -2.96 17.67 25.72
C ALA A 366 -2.73 19.11 25.22
N HIS A 367 -2.18 19.27 24.02
CA HIS A 367 -1.81 20.56 23.45
C HIS A 367 -3.02 21.43 23.09
N ASN A 368 -2.94 22.74 23.38
CA ASN A 368 -3.93 23.74 22.99
C ASN A 368 -3.91 23.99 21.46
N PRO A 369 -4.96 23.64 20.70
CA PRO A 369 -4.96 23.78 19.23
C PRO A 369 -4.71 25.19 18.68
N GLN A 370 -4.78 26.23 19.52
CA GLN A 370 -4.54 27.63 19.15
C GLN A 370 -3.07 28.06 19.20
N THR A 371 -2.18 27.23 19.74
CA THR A 371 -0.73 27.50 19.79
C THR A 371 0.03 26.61 18.81
N PRO A 372 1.26 27.00 18.39
CA PRO A 372 2.11 26.11 17.61
C PRO A 372 2.45 24.83 18.39
N PHE A 373 2.37 23.68 17.73
CA PHE A 373 2.67 22.38 18.33
C PHE A 373 4.11 21.95 18.03
N LEU A 374 4.87 21.74 19.10
CA LEU A 374 6.17 21.08 19.13
C LEU A 374 6.15 20.04 20.25
N SER A 375 6.97 19.00 20.14
CA SER A 375 7.07 17.96 21.17
C SER A 375 8.51 17.51 21.35
N THR A 376 8.92 17.32 22.60
CA THR A 376 10.18 16.68 22.97
C THR A 376 10.20 15.20 22.64
N ASN A 377 9.04 14.62 22.31
CA ASN A 377 8.86 13.19 22.04
C ASN A 377 8.70 12.90 20.53
N MET A 378 9.09 13.82 19.63
CA MET A 378 8.89 13.65 18.18
C MET A 378 9.41 12.31 17.64
N ALA A 379 10.57 11.83 18.11
CA ALA A 379 11.15 10.57 17.65
C ALA A 379 10.27 9.33 17.93
N GLU A 380 9.30 9.41 18.85
CA GLU A 380 8.38 8.32 19.16
C GLU A 380 7.37 8.04 18.04
N ALA A 381 7.05 9.04 17.21
CA ALA A 381 6.08 8.93 16.12
C ALA A 381 6.73 8.39 14.82
N SER A 382 7.49 7.30 14.96
CA SER A 382 8.31 6.71 13.90
C SER A 382 7.95 5.24 13.58
N ARG A 383 6.84 4.70 14.10
CA ARG A 383 6.57 3.26 14.01
C ARG A 383 6.15 2.80 12.62
N ASN A 384 5.41 3.63 11.89
CA ASN A 384 4.96 3.32 10.53
C ASN A 384 4.75 4.59 9.69
N PHE A 385 4.59 4.40 8.39
CA PHE A 385 4.44 5.47 7.41
C PHE A 385 3.25 6.43 7.73
N PRO A 386 2.01 5.97 7.97
CA PRO A 386 0.91 6.88 8.32
C PRO A 386 1.20 7.76 9.54
N GLU A 387 1.76 7.19 10.60
CA GLU A 387 2.13 7.90 11.82
C GLU A 387 3.16 9.01 11.54
N ILE A 388 4.19 8.70 10.74
CA ILE A 388 5.25 9.63 10.38
C ILE A 388 4.69 10.83 9.61
N ILE A 389 3.87 10.60 8.59
CA ILE A 389 3.31 11.70 7.78
C ILE A 389 2.34 12.55 8.62
N PHE A 390 1.52 11.95 9.49
CA PHE A 390 0.70 12.73 10.41
C PHE A 390 1.52 13.55 11.40
N ALA A 391 2.62 13.01 11.94
CA ALA A 391 3.51 13.73 12.84
C ALA A 391 4.13 14.96 12.14
N LEU A 392 4.61 14.79 10.90
CA LEU A 392 5.13 15.87 10.07
C LEU A 392 4.06 16.93 9.76
N ALA A 393 2.81 16.52 9.55
CA ALA A 393 1.70 17.43 9.28
C ALA A 393 1.35 18.32 10.48
N VAL A 394 1.44 17.78 11.71
CA VAL A 394 1.05 18.52 12.93
C VAL A 394 2.17 19.31 13.59
N LEU A 395 3.43 19.01 13.30
CA LEU A 395 4.59 19.75 13.83
C LEU A 395 4.69 21.14 13.19
N ASP A 396 4.66 22.20 13.99
CA ASP A 396 4.77 23.58 13.50
C ASP A 396 6.25 24.03 13.33
N LEU A 397 7.01 23.21 12.60
CA LEU A 397 8.35 23.52 12.10
C LEU A 397 8.30 24.02 10.64
N PRO A 398 9.21 24.91 10.22
CA PRO A 398 9.33 25.35 8.83
C PRO A 398 9.87 24.24 7.91
N PHE A 399 9.70 24.38 6.60
CA PHE A 399 10.26 23.42 5.61
C PHE A 399 11.79 23.49 5.52
N GLU A 400 12.33 24.71 5.63
CA GLU A 400 13.77 25.00 5.62
C GLU A 400 14.22 25.53 6.99
N SER A 401 15.45 25.19 7.38
CA SER A 401 16.04 25.63 8.63
C SER A 401 16.26 27.15 8.62
N PRO A 402 15.79 27.91 9.64
CA PRO A 402 16.05 29.33 9.75
C PRO A 402 17.52 29.60 10.13
N GLU A 403 18.04 30.79 9.84
CA GLU A 403 19.37 31.17 10.33
C GLU A 403 19.36 31.33 11.86
N HIS A 404 20.24 30.60 12.54
CA HIS A 404 20.42 30.68 13.98
C HIS A 404 21.64 31.54 14.34
N LYS A 405 21.60 32.20 15.51
CA LYS A 405 22.74 32.96 16.03
C LYS A 405 23.42 32.16 17.13
N SER A 406 24.71 31.87 16.98
CA SER A 406 25.54 31.26 18.03
C SER A 406 26.65 32.21 18.46
N GLU A 407 26.86 32.29 19.78
CA GLU A 407 27.95 33.04 20.40
C GLU A 407 28.74 32.07 21.30
N PHE A 408 30.07 32.16 21.26
CA PHE A 408 30.97 31.27 22.00
C PHE A 408 31.84 32.08 22.97
N ASP A 409 31.85 31.68 24.24
CA ASP A 409 32.77 32.19 25.27
C ASP A 409 33.53 31.02 25.90
N GLY A 410 34.73 30.75 25.37
CA GLY A 410 35.50 29.56 25.73
C GLY A 410 34.76 28.26 25.36
N ALA A 411 34.46 27.43 26.36
CA ALA A 411 33.75 26.16 26.20
C ALA A 411 32.21 26.32 26.24
N GLU A 412 31.71 27.51 26.54
CA GLU A 412 30.28 27.79 26.60
C GLU A 412 29.75 28.26 25.24
N MET A 413 28.62 27.71 24.81
CA MET A 413 27.87 28.16 23.63
C MET A 413 26.53 28.72 24.04
N THR A 414 26.21 29.93 23.57
CA THR A 414 24.85 30.48 23.62
C THR A 414 24.22 30.43 22.23
N LEU A 415 23.11 29.70 22.11
CA LEU A 415 22.28 29.63 20.91
C LEU A 415 21.06 30.55 21.07
N ILE A 416 20.83 31.40 20.07
CA ILE A 416 19.61 32.21 19.94
C ILE A 416 18.89 31.74 18.66
N PRO A 417 17.79 30.99 18.77
CA PRO A 417 17.11 30.45 17.60
C PRO A 417 16.45 31.51 16.73
N GLY A 418 16.66 31.43 15.41
CA GLY A 418 15.95 32.27 14.42
C GLY A 418 14.50 31.89 14.19
N GLY A 419 14.09 30.70 14.65
CA GLY A 419 12.74 30.16 14.60
C GLY A 419 12.53 29.06 15.66
N PRO A 420 11.37 28.36 15.65
CA PRO A 420 11.13 27.24 16.56
C PRO A 420 12.13 26.10 16.33
N VAL A 421 12.68 25.55 17.41
CA VAL A 421 13.65 24.44 17.34
C VAL A 421 13.45 23.50 18.52
N VAL A 422 13.62 22.21 18.27
CA VAL A 422 13.76 21.20 19.34
C VAL A 422 15.20 20.74 19.38
N VAL A 423 15.81 20.89 20.54
CA VAL A 423 17.23 20.60 20.77
C VAL A 423 17.35 19.31 21.55
N TYR A 424 18.10 18.36 21.01
CA TYR A 424 18.59 17.19 21.73
C TYR A 424 19.96 17.54 22.27
N HIS A 425 20.14 17.44 23.59
CA HIS A 425 21.42 17.75 24.20
C HIS A 425 21.74 16.80 25.35
N GLU A 426 23.02 16.49 25.44
CA GLU A 426 23.55 15.61 26.46
C GLU A 426 24.75 16.28 27.09
N GLU A 427 24.66 16.61 28.37
CA GLU A 427 25.70 17.34 29.09
C GLU A 427 25.93 16.78 30.50
N ILE A 428 27.08 17.11 31.06
CA ILE A 428 27.44 16.75 32.43
C ILE A 428 26.99 17.88 33.35
N GLN A 429 25.92 17.64 34.11
CA GLN A 429 25.38 18.61 35.07
C GLN A 429 25.64 18.19 36.51
N SER A 430 25.64 19.16 37.43
CA SER A 430 25.73 18.91 38.88
C SER A 430 24.48 18.17 39.39
N ALA A 431 24.68 17.17 40.25
CA ALA A 431 23.63 16.38 40.87
C ALA A 431 23.69 16.47 42.39
N ALA A 432 22.57 16.19 43.08
CA ALA A 432 22.55 16.15 44.53
C ALA A 432 23.25 14.89 45.07
N ALA A 433 23.98 15.03 46.18
CA ALA A 433 24.60 13.91 46.88
C ALA A 433 23.52 12.94 47.43
N PRO A 434 23.63 11.62 47.22
CA PRO A 434 22.86 10.67 48.00
C PRO A 434 23.41 10.56 49.44
N ASP A 435 22.51 10.50 50.43
CA ASP A 435 22.86 10.37 51.84
C ASP A 435 23.48 9.00 52.16
N GLY A 436 24.76 9.00 52.57
CA GLY A 436 25.38 7.96 53.39
C GLY A 436 26.13 6.83 52.68
N SER A 437 27.42 6.68 52.99
CA SER A 437 28.28 5.59 52.49
C SER A 437 28.13 4.29 53.30
N THR A 438 27.04 3.57 53.07
CA THR A 438 26.83 2.22 53.63
C THR A 438 27.55 1.15 52.80
N LYS A 439 28.33 0.27 53.45
CA LYS A 439 29.14 -0.78 52.78
C LYS A 439 28.35 -2.06 52.45
N VAL A 440 27.19 -2.27 53.06
CA VAL A 440 26.17 -3.28 52.72
C VAL A 440 24.83 -2.64 53.10
N LEU A 441 23.88 -2.61 52.18
CA LEU A 441 22.52 -2.11 52.43
C LEU A 441 21.61 -3.30 52.75
N VAL A 442 20.70 -3.12 53.72
CA VAL A 442 19.67 -4.10 54.02
C VAL A 442 18.31 -3.43 54.16
N SER A 443 17.31 -3.95 53.46
CA SER A 443 15.92 -3.55 53.63
C SER A 443 15.07 -4.75 54.04
N GLN A 444 13.99 -4.49 54.76
CA GLN A 444 13.07 -5.50 55.27
C GLN A 444 11.64 -4.98 55.13
N ASN A 445 10.84 -5.61 54.27
CA ASN A 445 9.48 -5.21 53.97
C ASN A 445 8.52 -6.42 54.04
N PHE A 446 7.26 -6.19 54.43
CA PHE A 446 6.24 -7.25 54.56
C PHE A 446 5.19 -7.10 53.47
N PHE A 447 4.67 -8.20 52.95
CA PHE A 447 3.61 -8.21 51.94
C PHE A 447 2.60 -9.33 52.22
N LYS A 448 1.37 -9.18 51.72
CA LYS A 448 0.35 -10.23 51.80
C LYS A 448 0.58 -11.26 50.70
N HIS A 449 0.63 -12.54 51.05
CA HIS A 449 0.85 -13.60 50.08
C HIS A 449 -0.38 -13.73 49.16
N GLY A 450 -0.17 -13.57 47.85
CA GLY A 450 -1.24 -13.54 46.84
C GLY A 450 -1.77 -12.15 46.47
N ASP A 451 -1.32 -11.07 47.15
CA ASP A 451 -1.67 -9.67 46.86
C ASP A 451 -0.42 -8.79 47.03
N ARG A 452 0.58 -9.02 46.16
CA ARG A 452 1.93 -8.46 46.30
C ARG A 452 2.17 -7.19 45.50
N TYR A 453 1.47 -6.95 44.39
CA TYR A 453 1.80 -5.86 43.45
C TYR A 453 0.64 -4.89 43.27
N ARG A 454 0.96 -3.62 43.07
CA ARG A 454 0.08 -2.58 42.49
C ARG A 454 0.72 -2.05 41.21
N LEU A 455 -0.07 -1.52 40.28
CA LEU A 455 0.44 -0.85 39.09
C LEU A 455 0.56 0.65 39.38
N GLU A 456 1.73 1.23 39.11
CA GLU A 456 1.94 2.69 39.10
C GLU A 456 2.70 3.05 37.82
N ASN A 457 2.10 3.84 36.92
CA ASN A 457 2.68 4.24 35.64
C ASN A 457 3.17 3.06 34.77
N GLY A 458 2.38 1.99 34.67
CA GLY A 458 2.69 0.81 33.85
C GLY A 458 3.71 -0.14 34.48
N GLU A 459 4.26 0.20 35.65
CA GLU A 459 5.22 -0.62 36.39
C GLU A 459 4.54 -1.34 37.56
N LYS A 460 4.89 -2.62 37.75
CA LYS A 460 4.47 -3.38 38.93
C LYS A 460 5.32 -3.00 40.13
N VAL A 461 4.72 -2.28 41.08
CA VAL A 461 5.34 -1.86 42.34
C VAL A 461 4.87 -2.78 43.48
N ASP A 462 5.77 -3.17 44.38
CA ASP A 462 5.43 -3.97 45.55
C ASP A 462 4.45 -3.23 46.50
N LYS A 463 3.38 -3.90 46.90
CA LYS A 463 2.35 -3.46 47.85
C LYS A 463 2.72 -3.98 49.24
N PHE A 464 3.49 -3.19 49.99
CA PHE A 464 3.91 -3.57 51.33
C PHE A 464 2.84 -3.27 52.39
N VAL A 465 2.77 -4.13 53.40
CA VAL A 465 1.91 -4.01 54.57
C VAL A 465 2.69 -3.34 55.69
N THR A 466 2.25 -2.14 56.09
CA THR A 466 2.93 -1.31 57.10
C THR A 466 2.10 -1.08 58.37
N GLU A 467 0.78 -1.24 58.30
CA GLU A 467 -0.12 -0.96 59.42
C GLU A 467 -0.62 -2.23 60.14
N GLU A 468 -1.58 -2.94 59.54
CA GLU A 468 -2.31 -4.04 60.18
C GLU A 468 -2.07 -5.37 59.47
N PHE A 469 -1.92 -6.42 60.28
CA PHE A 469 -1.81 -7.82 59.87
C PHE A 469 -3.06 -8.58 60.31
N LEU A 470 -3.44 -9.63 59.59
CA LEU A 470 -4.64 -10.42 59.85
C LEU A 470 -4.29 -11.80 60.39
N THR A 471 -5.09 -12.29 61.34
CA THR A 471 -5.02 -13.70 61.72
C THR A 471 -5.38 -14.61 60.55
N HIS A 472 -4.82 -15.81 60.53
CA HIS A 472 -5.06 -16.83 59.48
C HIS A 472 -4.78 -16.39 58.04
N THR A 473 -4.09 -15.27 57.85
CA THR A 473 -3.63 -14.78 56.54
C THR A 473 -2.13 -15.01 56.41
N VAL A 474 -1.69 -15.53 55.27
CA VAL A 474 -0.27 -15.76 55.00
C VAL A 474 0.39 -14.45 54.56
N TYR A 475 1.49 -14.10 55.23
CA TYR A 475 2.35 -12.97 54.91
C TYR A 475 3.74 -13.46 54.50
N GLY A 476 4.39 -12.68 53.64
CA GLY A 476 5.80 -12.82 53.31
C GLY A 476 6.59 -11.63 53.86
N CYS A 477 7.83 -11.87 54.26
CA CYS A 477 8.82 -10.82 54.51
C CYS A 477 9.90 -10.91 53.43
N GLN A 478 10.10 -9.83 52.69
CA GLN A 478 11.18 -9.66 51.75
C GLN A 478 12.35 -8.96 52.44
N VAL A 479 13.51 -9.61 52.45
CA VAL A 479 14.78 -9.03 52.88
C VAL A 479 15.65 -8.85 51.65
N VAL A 480 16.03 -7.62 51.34
CA VAL A 480 16.95 -7.31 50.23
C VAL A 480 18.29 -6.92 50.81
N ILE A 481 19.36 -7.62 50.40
CA ILE A 481 20.73 -7.32 50.79
C ILE A 481 21.51 -6.90 49.54
N THR A 482 22.11 -5.71 49.57
CA THR A 482 22.89 -5.18 48.45
C THR A 482 24.34 -4.95 48.89
N ASN A 483 25.28 -5.44 48.07
CA ASN A 483 26.71 -5.16 48.19
C ASN A 483 27.11 -4.06 47.21
N PRO A 484 27.15 -2.79 47.61
CA PRO A 484 27.59 -1.70 46.74
C PRO A 484 29.11 -1.64 46.55
N THR A 485 29.89 -2.60 47.09
CA THR A 485 31.36 -2.55 47.07
C THR A 485 31.97 -3.45 46.01
N SER A 486 33.20 -3.12 45.58
CA SER A 486 34.01 -3.91 44.63
C SER A 486 34.53 -5.24 45.20
N ALA A 487 34.30 -5.52 46.49
CA ALA A 487 34.78 -6.73 47.16
C ALA A 487 33.63 -7.70 47.40
N ARG A 488 33.84 -8.98 47.08
CA ARG A 488 32.90 -10.06 47.43
C ARG A 488 32.68 -10.10 48.94
N GLN A 489 31.44 -10.12 49.38
CA GLN A 489 31.06 -10.20 50.79
C GLN A 489 30.51 -11.58 51.13
N LYS A 490 31.18 -12.31 52.02
CA LYS A 490 30.63 -13.53 52.62
C LYS A 490 29.86 -13.17 53.88
N LEU A 491 28.54 -13.31 53.83
CA LEU A 491 27.61 -12.80 54.83
C LEU A 491 26.81 -13.94 55.45
N SER A 492 26.47 -13.78 56.72
CA SER A 492 25.46 -14.58 57.40
C SER A 492 24.29 -13.66 57.74
N VAL A 493 23.12 -13.96 57.18
CA VAL A 493 21.88 -13.22 57.36
C VAL A 493 20.98 -13.99 58.32
N LEU A 494 20.77 -13.44 59.50
CA LEU A 494 19.88 -14.00 60.51
C LEU A 494 18.49 -13.37 60.34
N VAL A 495 17.50 -14.22 60.04
CA VAL A 495 16.08 -13.87 59.98
C VAL A 495 15.30 -14.67 61.00
N GLN A 496 14.21 -14.09 61.49
CA GLN A 496 13.27 -14.74 62.39
C GLN A 496 11.85 -14.35 61.98
N ILE A 497 10.89 -15.28 62.04
CA ILE A 497 9.48 -14.92 61.91
C ILE A 497 9.03 -14.06 63.11
N PRO A 498 7.95 -13.28 63.00
CA PRO A 498 7.50 -12.46 64.12
C PRO A 498 7.18 -13.30 65.35
N GLN A 499 7.38 -12.72 66.54
CA GLN A 499 6.97 -13.37 67.77
C GLN A 499 5.47 -13.69 67.72
N GLY A 500 5.05 -14.88 68.16
CA GLY A 500 3.63 -15.27 68.09
C GLY A 500 3.13 -15.71 66.70
N ALA A 501 3.93 -15.59 65.65
CA ALA A 501 3.61 -16.14 64.32
C ALA A 501 4.00 -17.62 64.20
N MET A 502 3.40 -18.31 63.23
CA MET A 502 3.74 -19.68 62.84
C MET A 502 4.33 -19.71 61.42
N PRO A 503 5.42 -20.47 61.19
CA PRO A 503 6.03 -20.56 59.88
C PRO A 503 5.16 -21.39 58.92
N VAL A 504 5.12 -20.98 57.65
CA VAL A 504 4.45 -21.72 56.56
C VAL A 504 5.36 -21.79 55.34
N LEU A 505 4.96 -22.57 54.32
CA LEU A 505 5.70 -22.72 53.05
C LEU A 505 7.18 -23.12 53.27
N ASN A 506 7.41 -24.08 54.18
CA ASN A 506 8.74 -24.56 54.58
C ASN A 506 9.67 -23.50 55.20
N SER A 507 9.12 -22.39 55.72
CA SER A 507 9.88 -21.42 56.51
C SER A 507 10.30 -22.01 57.86
N GLN A 508 11.37 -21.50 58.45
CA GLN A 508 11.82 -21.86 59.79
C GLN A 508 11.58 -20.69 60.75
N VAL A 509 11.38 -20.99 62.03
CA VAL A 509 11.13 -19.96 63.06
C VAL A 509 12.28 -18.96 63.13
N THR A 510 13.51 -19.46 63.17
CA THR A 510 14.75 -18.67 63.08
C THR A 510 15.66 -19.37 62.10
N LYS A 511 16.26 -18.61 61.17
CA LYS A 511 17.14 -19.15 60.14
C LYS A 511 18.33 -18.21 59.95
N THR A 512 19.53 -18.78 59.96
CA THR A 512 20.72 -18.10 59.46
C THR A 512 20.98 -18.59 58.04
N GLN A 513 20.95 -17.69 57.07
CA GLN A 513 21.32 -17.99 55.70
C GLN A 513 22.72 -17.44 55.41
N TYR A 514 23.61 -18.30 54.92
CA TYR A 514 24.92 -17.89 54.46
C TYR A 514 24.81 -17.50 52.98
N ILE A 515 25.30 -16.32 52.65
CA ILE A 515 25.20 -15.72 51.32
C ILE A 515 26.59 -15.24 50.91
N ASP A 516 27.03 -15.67 49.73
CA ASP A 516 28.20 -15.11 49.06
C ASP A 516 27.70 -14.05 48.08
N LEU A 517 27.81 -12.78 48.48
CA LEU A 517 27.30 -11.64 47.71
C LEU A 517 28.45 -11.07 46.86
N GLU A 518 28.35 -11.22 45.54
CA GLU A 518 29.34 -10.71 44.59
C GLU A 518 29.46 -9.17 44.65
N PRO A 519 30.57 -8.60 44.16
CA PRO A 519 30.69 -7.16 43.97
C PRO A 519 29.50 -6.57 43.20
N TYR A 520 28.95 -5.45 43.67
CA TYR A 520 27.82 -4.72 43.06
C TYR A 520 26.54 -5.55 42.85
N HIS A 521 26.33 -6.60 43.66
CA HIS A 521 25.19 -7.51 43.52
C HIS A 521 24.14 -7.31 44.63
N THR A 522 22.88 -7.58 44.30
CA THR A 522 21.76 -7.58 45.22
C THR A 522 21.15 -8.97 45.28
N GLN A 523 20.88 -9.46 46.48
CA GLN A 523 20.20 -10.73 46.70
C GLN A 523 19.00 -10.58 47.62
N THR A 524 17.92 -11.26 47.29
CA THR A 524 16.68 -11.27 48.07
C THR A 524 16.54 -12.59 48.84
N VAL A 525 16.13 -12.48 50.10
CA VAL A 525 15.75 -13.59 50.97
C VAL A 525 14.30 -13.40 51.39
N GLU A 526 13.47 -14.41 51.20
CA GLU A 526 12.07 -14.38 51.60
C GLU A 526 11.75 -15.49 52.59
N TYR A 527 10.84 -15.20 53.53
CA TYR A 527 10.26 -16.16 54.43
C TYR A 527 8.79 -15.83 54.70
N HIS A 528 8.00 -16.85 55.05
CA HIS A 528 6.55 -16.77 55.11
C HIS A 528 6.01 -17.25 56.46
N PHE A 529 4.97 -16.58 56.94
CA PHE A 529 4.36 -16.85 58.24
C PHE A 529 2.88 -16.45 58.25
N TYR A 530 2.14 -16.90 59.26
CA TYR A 530 0.82 -16.38 59.60
C TYR A 530 0.67 -16.23 61.12
N PHE A 531 -0.31 -15.45 61.57
CA PHE A 531 -0.63 -15.32 62.99
C PHE A 531 -1.87 -16.15 63.37
N PRO A 532 -1.80 -16.97 64.42
CA PRO A 532 -2.94 -17.74 64.92
C PRO A 532 -3.83 -16.94 65.90
N GLY A 533 -3.44 -15.75 66.33
CA GLY A 533 -4.18 -14.93 67.28
C GLY A 533 -3.88 -13.44 67.18
N VAL A 534 -4.78 -12.62 67.74
CA VAL A 534 -4.75 -11.15 67.75
C VAL A 534 -3.73 -10.64 68.78
N GLY A 535 -3.04 -9.54 68.48
CA GLY A 535 -2.13 -8.88 69.41
C GLY A 535 -1.06 -8.03 68.73
N GLU A 536 -0.23 -7.37 69.53
CA GLU A 536 0.97 -6.68 69.08
C GLU A 536 2.19 -7.60 69.23
N PHE A 537 2.87 -7.85 68.12
CA PHE A 537 3.93 -8.84 68.06
C PHE A 537 5.24 -8.19 67.58
N PRO A 538 6.30 -8.16 68.41
CA PRO A 538 7.58 -7.63 67.99
C PRO A 538 8.20 -8.52 66.91
N GLN A 539 8.78 -7.89 65.90
CA GLN A 539 9.57 -8.53 64.87
C GLN A 539 11.06 -8.28 65.13
N PHE A 540 11.83 -9.36 65.19
CA PHE A 540 13.28 -9.26 65.27
C PHE A 540 13.84 -8.71 63.94
N PRO A 541 14.61 -7.62 63.95
CA PRO A 541 15.13 -7.04 62.73
C PRO A 541 16.13 -8.00 62.08
N VAL A 542 16.15 -8.06 60.74
CA VAL A 542 17.18 -8.84 60.05
C VAL A 542 18.56 -8.34 60.44
N HIS A 543 19.45 -9.28 60.76
CA HIS A 543 20.84 -9.00 61.13
C HIS A 543 21.78 -9.60 60.07
N VAL A 544 22.64 -8.76 59.51
CA VAL A 544 23.66 -9.17 58.53
C VAL A 544 25.02 -9.10 59.21
N ALA A 545 25.69 -10.24 59.31
CA ALA A 545 27.00 -10.35 59.95
C ALA A 545 28.06 -10.90 58.99
N ARG A 546 29.31 -10.54 59.23
CA ARG A 546 30.50 -11.07 58.55
C ARG A 546 31.47 -11.56 59.60
N ASN A 547 31.90 -12.82 59.50
CA ASN A 547 32.79 -13.48 60.47
C ASN A 547 32.27 -13.36 61.92
N GLY A 548 30.95 -13.45 62.12
CA GLY A 548 30.32 -13.32 63.44
C GLY A 548 30.17 -11.90 63.98
N LYS A 549 30.61 -10.86 63.24
CA LYS A 549 30.41 -9.45 63.60
C LYS A 549 29.26 -8.85 62.80
N LEU A 550 28.28 -8.23 63.47
CA LEU A 550 27.18 -7.51 62.82
C LEU A 550 27.73 -6.32 62.00
N ILE A 551 27.29 -6.18 60.76
CA ILE A 551 27.71 -5.12 59.84
C ILE A 551 26.54 -4.29 59.28
N ALA A 552 25.32 -4.83 59.28
CA ALA A 552 24.09 -4.13 58.92
C ALA A 552 22.87 -4.78 59.60
N ASN A 553 21.82 -4.01 59.84
CA ASN A 553 20.54 -4.53 60.34
C ASN A 553 19.39 -3.63 59.87
N ALA A 554 18.17 -4.19 59.80
CA ALA A 554 16.96 -3.38 59.64
C ALA A 554 16.54 -2.72 60.97
N ALA A 555 15.62 -1.76 60.90
CA ALA A 555 14.99 -1.21 62.09
C ALA A 555 14.04 -2.24 62.74
N PRO A 556 13.95 -2.30 64.08
CA PRO A 556 12.96 -3.15 64.75
C PRO A 556 11.54 -2.61 64.48
N VAL A 557 10.59 -3.52 64.30
CA VAL A 557 9.18 -3.19 64.01
C VAL A 557 8.27 -4.01 64.95
N VAL A 558 7.13 -3.46 65.34
CA VAL A 558 6.06 -4.20 66.02
C VAL A 558 4.90 -4.36 65.03
N LEU A 559 4.45 -5.59 64.82
CA LEU A 559 3.38 -5.91 63.88
C LEU A 559 2.06 -5.97 64.66
N ASN A 560 1.11 -5.11 64.30
CA ASN A 560 -0.22 -5.08 64.89
C ASN A 560 -1.13 -6.10 64.17
N VAL A 561 -1.60 -7.13 64.86
CA VAL A 561 -2.39 -8.22 64.28
C VAL A 561 -3.82 -8.19 64.81
N VAL A 562 -4.79 -8.19 63.90
CA VAL A 562 -6.23 -8.11 64.18
C VAL A 562 -7.00 -9.28 63.54
N ASP A 563 -8.17 -9.64 64.08
CA ASP A 563 -8.99 -10.76 63.56
C ASP A 563 -9.70 -10.39 62.24
N ARG A 564 -10.05 -9.11 62.13
CA ARG A 564 -10.60 -8.49 60.92
C ARG A 564 -9.91 -7.14 60.75
N PRO A 565 -9.64 -6.68 59.52
CA PRO A 565 -9.05 -5.37 59.30
C PRO A 565 -9.85 -4.33 60.08
N THR A 566 -9.21 -3.65 61.03
CA THR A 566 -9.83 -2.51 61.72
C THR A 566 -9.79 -1.27 60.83
N LYS A 567 -8.88 -1.27 59.85
CA LYS A 567 -8.89 -0.37 58.70
C LYS A 567 -9.06 -1.18 57.42
N LEU A 568 -10.25 -1.15 56.86
CA LEU A 568 -10.47 -1.60 55.48
C LEU A 568 -9.79 -0.58 54.56
N ASP A 569 -9.12 -1.04 53.50
CA ASP A 569 -8.67 -0.16 52.43
C ASP A 569 -9.88 0.33 51.64
N THR A 570 -10.59 1.28 52.24
CA THR A 570 -11.81 1.87 51.70
C THR A 570 -11.55 2.68 50.43
N GLY A 571 -10.28 2.88 50.07
CA GLY A 571 -9.87 3.54 48.83
C GLY A 571 -9.59 2.58 47.67
N SER A 572 -9.59 1.26 47.88
CA SER A 572 -9.34 0.30 46.79
C SER A 572 -10.56 0.09 45.89
N TRP A 573 -10.34 -0.19 44.60
CA TRP A 573 -11.42 -0.58 43.68
C TRP A 573 -12.16 -1.83 44.17
N ASP A 574 -11.42 -2.78 44.75
CA ASP A 574 -11.95 -3.99 45.37
C ASP A 574 -13.00 -3.69 46.44
N TYR A 575 -12.73 -2.72 47.32
CA TYR A 575 -13.67 -2.30 48.34
C TYR A 575 -14.79 -1.46 47.76
N ILE A 576 -14.46 -0.42 46.98
CA ILE A 576 -15.44 0.54 46.44
C ILE A 576 -16.46 -0.17 45.54
N SER A 577 -16.02 -1.06 44.66
CA SER A 577 -16.93 -1.80 43.76
C SER A 577 -17.94 -2.67 44.50
N GLN A 578 -17.54 -3.31 45.61
CA GLN A 578 -18.40 -4.26 46.34
C GLN A 578 -19.20 -3.61 47.48
N HIS A 579 -18.62 -2.63 48.16
CA HIS A 579 -19.16 -2.08 49.42
C HIS A 579 -19.41 -0.57 49.37
N GLY A 580 -18.88 0.14 48.38
CA GLY A 580 -19.10 1.58 48.22
C GLY A 580 -20.55 1.94 47.90
N THR A 581 -20.95 3.16 48.24
CA THR A 581 -22.21 3.74 47.75
C THR A 581 -22.12 4.01 46.23
N LEU A 582 -23.26 4.19 45.55
CA LEU A 582 -23.24 4.55 44.13
C LEU A 582 -22.41 5.82 43.87
N ALA A 583 -22.57 6.84 44.72
CA ALA A 583 -21.77 8.06 44.63
C ALA A 583 -20.25 7.80 44.77
N GLN A 584 -19.85 6.93 45.70
CA GLN A 584 -18.44 6.56 45.84
C GLN A 584 -17.90 5.81 44.62
N VAL A 585 -18.70 4.92 44.02
CA VAL A 585 -18.32 4.21 42.78
C VAL A 585 -18.17 5.20 41.63
N VAL A 586 -19.13 6.12 41.45
CA VAL A 586 -19.08 7.17 40.42
C VAL A 586 -17.85 8.05 40.61
N THR A 587 -17.61 8.59 41.80
CA THR A 587 -16.41 9.40 42.08
C THR A 587 -15.11 8.62 41.85
N PHE A 588 -15.07 7.34 42.14
CA PHE A 588 -13.90 6.51 41.86
C PHE A 588 -13.65 6.38 40.36
N LEU A 589 -14.70 6.06 39.59
CA LEU A 589 -14.66 6.01 38.13
C LEU A 589 -14.38 7.39 37.52
N GLU A 590 -14.69 8.50 38.17
CA GLU A 590 -14.34 9.85 37.70
C GLU A 590 -12.89 10.21 37.94
N THR A 591 -12.21 9.62 38.93
CA THR A 591 -10.89 10.09 39.38
C THR A 591 -9.73 9.16 39.01
N HIS A 592 -10.00 7.87 38.79
CA HIS A 592 -8.96 6.88 38.50
C HIS A 592 -8.88 6.53 37.00
N ASN A 593 -7.81 5.84 36.61
CA ASN A 593 -7.68 5.23 35.30
C ASN A 593 -8.67 4.06 35.21
N ILE A 594 -9.68 4.16 34.33
CA ILE A 594 -10.74 3.15 34.24
C ILE A 594 -10.25 1.89 33.52
N ASP A 595 -9.33 2.03 32.56
CA ASP A 595 -8.80 0.92 31.76
C ASP A 595 -7.99 -0.08 32.61
N GLU A 596 -7.59 0.29 33.83
CA GLU A 596 -6.97 -0.60 34.82
C GLU A 596 -8.00 -1.42 35.62
N LEU A 597 -9.27 -1.04 35.60
CA LEU A 597 -10.29 -1.57 36.50
C LEU A 597 -11.02 -2.76 35.88
N ASN A 598 -11.22 -3.81 36.68
CA ASN A 598 -12.20 -4.83 36.33
C ASN A 598 -13.62 -4.29 36.58
N LEU A 599 -14.26 -3.79 35.52
CA LEU A 599 -15.61 -3.22 35.55
C LEU A 599 -16.72 -4.25 35.84
N ASP A 600 -16.51 -5.54 35.60
CA ASP A 600 -17.50 -6.58 35.89
C ASP A 600 -17.84 -6.66 37.38
N ARG A 601 -16.94 -6.18 38.25
CA ARG A 601 -17.15 -6.11 39.70
C ARG A 601 -18.35 -5.27 40.11
N ILE A 602 -18.79 -4.33 39.28
CA ILE A 602 -20.00 -3.53 39.52
C ILE A 602 -21.22 -3.98 38.70
N ALA A 603 -21.11 -5.07 37.92
CA ALA A 603 -22.21 -5.54 37.07
C ALA A 603 -23.50 -5.80 37.84
N TRP A 604 -23.41 -6.38 39.04
CA TRP A 604 -24.58 -6.62 39.90
C TRP A 604 -25.35 -5.35 40.28
N ARG A 605 -24.67 -4.19 40.33
CA ARG A 605 -25.30 -2.89 40.60
C ARG A 605 -26.12 -2.41 39.42
N MET A 606 -25.74 -2.78 38.20
CA MET A 606 -26.43 -2.38 36.97
C MET A 606 -27.85 -2.96 36.87
N HIS A 607 -28.27 -3.89 37.72
CA HIS A 607 -29.69 -4.26 37.87
C HIS A 607 -30.54 -3.10 38.40
N ASP A 608 -29.96 -2.21 39.20
CA ASP A 608 -30.62 -1.00 39.65
C ASP A 608 -30.60 0.07 38.55
N ARG A 609 -31.74 0.72 38.34
CA ARG A 609 -31.93 1.68 37.24
C ARG A 609 -31.18 2.99 37.47
N GLU A 610 -31.06 3.43 38.73
CA GLU A 610 -30.32 4.65 39.07
C GLU A 610 -28.82 4.44 38.82
N ALA A 611 -28.28 3.31 39.27
CA ALA A 611 -26.89 2.94 39.01
C ALA A 611 -26.59 2.82 37.50
N PHE A 612 -27.47 2.19 36.73
CA PHE A 612 -27.35 2.08 35.27
C PHE A 612 -27.25 3.46 34.59
N HIS A 613 -28.15 4.39 34.94
CA HIS A 613 -28.16 5.73 34.35
C HIS A 613 -27.02 6.64 34.85
N ALA A 614 -26.39 6.32 35.98
CA ALA A 614 -25.22 7.05 36.47
C ALA A 614 -23.91 6.54 35.83
N VAL A 615 -23.75 5.22 35.69
CA VAL A 615 -22.48 4.61 35.27
C VAL A 615 -22.30 4.64 33.76
N LEU A 616 -23.31 4.28 32.95
CA LEU A 616 -23.13 4.18 31.50
C LEU A 616 -22.74 5.51 30.83
N PRO A 617 -23.42 6.65 31.11
CA PRO A 617 -23.04 7.92 30.51
C PRO A 617 -21.64 8.39 30.94
N LEU A 618 -21.23 8.08 32.18
CA LEU A 618 -19.88 8.38 32.67
C LEU A 618 -18.84 7.61 31.87
N LEU A 619 -19.03 6.31 31.70
CA LEU A 619 -18.10 5.46 30.94
C LEU A 619 -18.04 5.89 29.47
N ALA A 620 -19.20 6.17 28.85
CA ALA A 620 -19.27 6.69 27.49
C ALA A 620 -18.54 8.04 27.34
N GLY A 621 -18.75 8.97 28.28
CA GLY A 621 -18.06 10.27 28.32
C GLY A 621 -16.57 10.18 28.68
N ARG A 622 -16.09 9.01 29.10
CA ARG A 622 -14.66 8.69 29.25
C ARG A 622 -14.13 7.78 28.16
N HIS A 623 -14.93 7.53 27.11
CA HIS A 623 -14.62 6.64 25.99
C HIS A 623 -14.27 5.21 26.36
N VAL A 624 -14.79 4.72 27.49
CA VAL A 624 -14.60 3.34 27.92
C VAL A 624 -15.89 2.56 27.70
N TYR A 625 -15.78 1.47 26.96
CA TYR A 625 -16.89 0.54 26.73
C TYR A 625 -16.71 -0.73 27.58
N SER A 626 -17.80 -1.22 28.18
CA SER A 626 -17.82 -2.52 28.85
C SER A 626 -18.98 -3.36 28.36
N HIS A 627 -18.68 -4.46 27.67
CA HIS A 627 -19.68 -5.35 27.10
C HIS A 627 -20.69 -5.85 28.15
N THR A 628 -20.20 -6.27 29.31
CA THR A 628 -21.04 -6.74 30.43
C THR A 628 -21.98 -5.64 30.93
N LEU A 629 -21.47 -4.43 31.20
CA LEU A 629 -22.30 -3.36 31.76
C LEU A 629 -23.34 -2.85 30.75
N TRP A 630 -22.97 -2.77 29.47
CA TRP A 630 -23.88 -2.38 28.40
C TRP A 630 -24.98 -3.42 28.15
N SER A 631 -24.76 -4.70 28.43
CA SER A 631 -25.80 -5.74 28.27
C SER A 631 -27.06 -5.49 29.13
N TYR A 632 -26.93 -4.78 30.26
CA TYR A 632 -28.06 -4.42 31.12
C TYR A 632 -29.02 -3.41 30.46
N SER A 633 -28.63 -2.81 29.33
CA SER A 633 -29.54 -1.99 28.53
C SER A 633 -30.78 -2.76 28.04
N LEU A 634 -30.64 -4.07 27.84
CA LEU A 634 -31.76 -4.96 27.49
C LEU A 634 -32.74 -5.10 28.66
N LEU A 635 -32.24 -5.22 29.89
CA LEU A 635 -33.06 -5.30 31.10
C LEU A 635 -33.86 -4.00 31.31
N HIS A 636 -33.20 -2.85 31.13
CA HIS A 636 -33.82 -1.54 31.36
C HIS A 636 -34.64 -1.02 30.19
N ASN A 637 -34.72 -1.77 29.08
CA ASN A 637 -35.36 -1.36 27.84
C ASN A 637 -34.84 0.04 27.39
N ALA A 638 -33.52 0.15 27.23
CA ALA A 638 -32.83 1.36 26.80
C ALA A 638 -32.31 1.20 25.36
N PRO A 639 -33.10 1.54 24.31
CA PRO A 639 -32.79 1.16 22.93
C PRO A 639 -31.49 1.72 22.38
N SER A 640 -31.08 2.93 22.77
CA SER A 640 -29.81 3.54 22.34
C SER A 640 -28.60 2.76 22.88
N SER A 641 -28.57 2.51 24.20
CA SER A 641 -27.51 1.70 24.82
C SER A 641 -27.56 0.22 24.39
N ALA A 642 -28.76 -0.31 24.11
CA ALA A 642 -28.92 -1.67 23.58
C ALA A 642 -28.40 -1.80 22.16
N ARG A 643 -28.58 -0.76 21.33
CA ARG A 643 -27.94 -0.68 20.02
C ARG A 643 -26.43 -0.73 20.15
N GLU A 644 -25.87 0.08 21.03
CA GLU A 644 -24.43 0.11 21.29
C GLU A 644 -23.88 -1.24 21.76
N TYR A 645 -24.62 -1.93 22.64
CA TYR A 645 -24.31 -3.29 23.07
C TYR A 645 -24.27 -4.28 21.89
N LEU A 646 -25.33 -4.29 21.07
CA LEU A 646 -25.47 -5.21 19.96
C LEU A 646 -24.48 -4.94 18.83
N GLN A 647 -24.04 -3.69 18.63
CA GLN A 647 -22.99 -3.37 17.66
C GLN A 647 -21.66 -4.06 17.97
N HIS A 648 -21.33 -4.20 19.26
CA HIS A 648 -20.13 -4.91 19.74
C HIS A 648 -20.33 -6.43 19.86
N ALA A 649 -21.54 -6.95 19.64
CA ALA A 649 -21.83 -8.37 19.74
C ALA A 649 -21.57 -9.07 18.41
N ASP A 650 -20.29 -9.20 18.01
CA ASP A 650 -19.89 -9.68 16.68
C ASP A 650 -20.49 -11.05 16.30
N ALA A 651 -20.70 -11.94 17.29
CA ALA A 651 -21.38 -13.22 17.05
C ALA A 651 -22.83 -13.04 16.56
N ILE A 652 -23.60 -12.12 17.17
CA ILE A 652 -24.98 -11.83 16.76
C ILE A 652 -24.99 -11.13 15.40
N VAL A 653 -24.05 -10.21 15.17
CA VAL A 653 -23.89 -9.52 13.89
C VAL A 653 -23.63 -10.55 12.78
N ALA A 654 -22.68 -11.46 12.98
CA ALA A 654 -22.35 -12.49 12.01
C ALA A 654 -23.53 -13.45 11.74
N GLU A 655 -24.34 -13.78 12.76
CA GLU A 655 -25.57 -14.57 12.58
C GLU A 655 -26.66 -13.81 11.80
N CYS A 656 -26.73 -12.49 11.95
CA CYS A 656 -27.67 -11.65 11.22
C CYS A 656 -27.31 -11.53 9.73
N GLY A 657 -26.02 -11.65 9.37
CA GLY A 657 -25.53 -11.60 7.99
C GLY A 657 -25.26 -10.18 7.49
N GLY A 658 -25.61 -9.90 6.23
CA GLY A 658 -25.31 -8.65 5.52
C GLY A 658 -26.07 -7.42 6.04
N ARG A 659 -26.42 -6.48 5.15
CA ARG A 659 -27.06 -5.21 5.53
C ARG A 659 -28.28 -5.39 6.45
N LEU A 660 -28.33 -4.61 7.53
CA LEU A 660 -29.48 -4.57 8.42
C LEU A 660 -29.64 -3.16 8.98
N ASN A 661 -30.85 -2.60 8.92
CA ASN A 661 -31.16 -1.34 9.59
C ASN A 661 -32.43 -1.48 10.41
N CYS A 662 -32.29 -1.58 11.74
CA CYS A 662 -33.42 -1.63 12.65
C CYS A 662 -33.17 -0.77 13.90
N THR A 663 -34.17 -0.68 14.78
CA THR A 663 -34.09 0.14 15.99
C THR A 663 -32.95 -0.29 16.93
N LEU A 664 -32.62 -1.57 16.98
CA LEU A 664 -31.65 -2.13 17.94
C LEU A 664 -30.30 -2.52 17.32
N LEU A 665 -30.15 -2.55 16.00
CA LEU A 665 -28.90 -2.93 15.35
C LEU A 665 -28.85 -2.34 13.94
N VAL A 666 -27.69 -1.80 13.58
CA VAL A 666 -27.39 -1.36 12.21
C VAL A 666 -26.13 -2.07 11.75
N ILE A 667 -26.25 -2.95 10.76
CA ILE A 667 -25.13 -3.62 10.11
C ILE A 667 -24.91 -2.91 8.78
N ASP A 668 -23.84 -2.13 8.73
CA ASP A 668 -23.34 -1.52 7.51
C ASP A 668 -22.04 -2.23 7.13
N PRO A 669 -22.04 -3.03 6.04
CA PRO A 669 -20.88 -3.79 5.57
C PRO A 669 -19.65 -2.92 5.27
N VAL A 670 -19.85 -1.68 4.83
CA VAL A 670 -18.77 -0.74 4.51
C VAL A 670 -18.12 -0.26 5.81
N LEU A 671 -18.93 0.19 6.78
CA LEU A 671 -18.41 0.59 8.10
C LEU A 671 -17.77 -0.57 8.87
N ARG A 672 -18.26 -1.80 8.66
CA ARG A 672 -17.70 -3.03 9.23
C ARG A 672 -16.52 -3.58 8.44
N ARG A 673 -16.19 -2.99 7.29
CA ARG A 673 -15.07 -3.37 6.42
C ARG A 673 -15.20 -4.81 5.89
N THR A 674 -16.42 -5.32 5.79
CA THR A 674 -16.75 -6.63 5.21
C THR A 674 -17.11 -6.52 3.74
N TYR A 675 -17.31 -5.31 3.22
CA TYR A 675 -17.52 -5.03 1.80
C TYR A 675 -16.91 -3.67 1.43
N GLN A 676 -16.34 -3.58 0.23
CA GLN A 676 -15.95 -2.33 -0.40
C GLN A 676 -16.30 -2.35 -1.88
N HIS A 677 -16.60 -1.20 -2.46
CA HIS A 677 -16.81 -1.10 -3.91
C HIS A 677 -15.47 -1.16 -4.65
N LEU A 678 -15.37 -2.09 -5.60
CA LEU A 678 -14.20 -2.20 -6.49
C LEU A 678 -14.54 -1.77 -7.91
N GLU A 679 -13.60 -1.06 -8.52
CA GLU A 679 -13.60 -0.71 -9.94
C GLU A 679 -12.65 -1.63 -10.73
N TYR A 680 -12.96 -1.91 -12.00
CA TYR A 680 -12.17 -2.80 -12.85
C TYR A 680 -11.74 -2.09 -14.14
N LYS A 681 -10.43 -2.00 -14.37
CA LYS A 681 -9.86 -1.37 -15.58
C LYS A 681 -8.43 -1.84 -15.86
N PRO A 682 -8.06 -2.13 -17.12
CA PRO A 682 -8.94 -2.28 -18.28
C PRO A 682 -9.73 -3.59 -18.20
N LEU A 683 -11.01 -3.58 -18.59
CA LEU A 683 -11.84 -4.78 -18.67
C LEU A 683 -12.48 -4.86 -20.06
N VAL A 684 -12.19 -5.93 -20.79
CA VAL A 684 -12.77 -6.19 -22.12
C VAL A 684 -13.44 -7.55 -22.09
N ASN A 685 -14.77 -7.57 -22.32
CA ASN A 685 -15.50 -8.83 -22.38
C ASN A 685 -15.35 -9.48 -23.75
N ALA A 686 -15.19 -10.81 -23.76
CA ALA A 686 -15.17 -11.56 -25.00
C ALA A 686 -16.52 -11.54 -25.75
N ARG A 687 -17.64 -11.33 -25.04
CA ARG A 687 -19.00 -11.32 -25.60
C ARG A 687 -19.95 -10.43 -24.80
N ALA A 688 -20.74 -9.60 -25.47
CA ALA A 688 -21.81 -8.81 -24.86
C ALA A 688 -23.14 -9.60 -24.67
N HIS A 689 -23.39 -10.61 -25.51
CA HIS A 689 -24.61 -11.42 -25.48
C HIS A 689 -24.41 -12.77 -24.79
N ALA A 690 -25.47 -13.26 -24.12
CA ALA A 690 -25.46 -14.54 -23.44
C ALA A 690 -25.26 -15.71 -24.42
N LEU A 691 -24.37 -16.67 -24.07
CA LEU A 691 -24.23 -17.94 -24.77
C LEU A 691 -24.90 -19.04 -23.95
N GLY A 692 -26.07 -19.51 -24.39
CA GLY A 692 -26.86 -20.51 -23.65
C GLY A 692 -27.85 -19.89 -22.66
N LYS A 693 -28.32 -20.69 -21.69
CA LYS A 693 -29.42 -20.30 -20.80
C LYS A 693 -29.03 -19.33 -19.69
N ARG A 694 -27.74 -19.20 -19.37
CA ARG A 694 -27.22 -18.35 -18.29
C ARG A 694 -26.13 -17.44 -18.84
N ARG A 695 -26.12 -16.18 -18.39
CA ARG A 695 -24.97 -15.29 -18.59
C ARG A 695 -23.82 -15.77 -17.71
N GLN A 696 -22.60 -15.60 -18.21
CA GLN A 696 -21.37 -15.93 -17.50
C GLN A 696 -20.46 -14.71 -17.50
N ILE A 697 -19.98 -14.32 -16.32
CA ILE A 697 -18.91 -13.34 -16.15
C ILE A 697 -17.60 -14.14 -16.23
N VAL A 698 -16.75 -13.85 -17.23
CA VAL A 698 -15.55 -14.65 -17.52
C VAL A 698 -14.37 -14.24 -16.62
N ASN A 699 -14.29 -12.96 -16.25
CA ASN A 699 -13.33 -12.50 -15.26
C ASN A 699 -13.77 -12.99 -13.87
N GLU A 700 -13.02 -13.94 -13.30
CA GLU A 700 -13.38 -14.60 -12.04
C GLU A 700 -13.47 -13.61 -10.87
N ARG A 701 -12.52 -12.68 -10.76
CA ARG A 701 -12.49 -11.65 -9.69
C ARG A 701 -13.68 -10.71 -9.72
N PHE A 702 -13.98 -10.15 -10.90
CA PHE A 702 -15.18 -9.34 -11.06
C PHE A 702 -16.46 -10.17 -10.86
N GLY A 703 -16.43 -11.45 -11.24
CA GLY A 703 -17.50 -12.40 -10.96
C GLY A 703 -17.77 -12.53 -9.46
N GLU A 704 -16.73 -12.75 -8.65
CA GLU A 704 -16.81 -12.81 -7.18
C GLU A 704 -17.39 -11.52 -6.61
N GLN A 705 -16.78 -10.36 -6.91
CA GLN A 705 -17.24 -9.05 -6.44
C GLN A 705 -18.69 -8.73 -6.81
N TYR A 706 -19.11 -9.07 -8.04
CA TYR A 706 -20.49 -8.83 -8.46
C TYR A 706 -21.49 -9.68 -7.67
N HIS A 707 -21.14 -10.93 -7.33
CA HIS A 707 -22.01 -11.78 -6.53
C HIS A 707 -22.05 -11.36 -5.06
N GLU A 708 -20.91 -10.95 -4.48
CA GLU A 708 -20.87 -10.35 -3.14
C GLU A 708 -21.73 -9.07 -3.08
N PHE A 709 -21.62 -8.20 -4.09
CA PHE A 709 -22.48 -7.02 -4.18
C PHE A 709 -23.97 -7.38 -4.30
N LEU A 710 -24.33 -8.36 -5.13
CA LEU A 710 -25.71 -8.83 -5.24
C LEU A 710 -26.23 -9.43 -3.94
N GLU A 711 -25.38 -10.14 -3.18
CA GLU A 711 -25.72 -10.66 -1.87
C GLU A 711 -26.03 -9.52 -0.90
N GLU A 712 -25.21 -8.46 -0.85
CA GLU A 712 -25.47 -7.29 -0.01
C GLU A 712 -26.78 -6.58 -0.38
N LEU A 713 -27.07 -6.43 -1.68
CA LEU A 713 -28.32 -5.86 -2.16
C LEU A 713 -29.54 -6.72 -1.82
N SER A 714 -29.37 -8.03 -1.64
CA SER A 714 -30.48 -8.96 -1.38
C SER A 714 -31.11 -8.79 0.01
N TYR A 715 -30.39 -8.15 0.94
CA TYR A 715 -30.89 -7.82 2.27
C TYR A 715 -31.81 -6.59 2.28
N GLU A 716 -31.76 -5.77 1.23
CA GLU A 716 -32.55 -4.55 1.13
C GLU A 716 -33.87 -4.76 0.39
N ARG A 717 -34.96 -4.17 0.92
CA ARG A 717 -36.28 -4.23 0.25
C ARG A 717 -36.36 -3.28 -0.95
N THR A 718 -35.65 -2.17 -0.86
CA THR A 718 -35.64 -1.10 -1.86
C THR A 718 -34.23 -0.56 -1.96
N LEU A 719 -33.68 -0.55 -3.17
CA LEU A 719 -32.36 0.01 -3.43
C LEU A 719 -32.44 1.53 -3.46
N ASP A 720 -31.47 2.19 -2.82
CA ASP A 720 -31.35 3.64 -2.89
C ASP A 720 -30.67 4.11 -4.20
N ASP A 721 -30.58 5.42 -4.39
CA ASP A 721 -30.00 6.02 -5.59
C ASP A 721 -28.50 5.71 -5.75
N THR A 722 -27.78 5.49 -4.64
CA THR A 722 -26.35 5.13 -4.66
C THR A 722 -26.14 3.68 -5.06
N ASP A 723 -26.97 2.76 -4.55
CA ASP A 723 -27.01 1.36 -4.94
C ASP A 723 -27.35 1.22 -6.43
N LEU A 724 -28.36 1.95 -6.92
CA LEU A 724 -28.75 1.93 -8.34
C LEU A 724 -27.64 2.45 -9.26
N LEU A 725 -26.88 3.46 -8.82
CA LEU A 725 -25.71 3.93 -9.56
C LEU A 725 -24.59 2.88 -9.61
N ALA A 726 -24.32 2.20 -8.49
CA ALA A 726 -23.35 1.10 -8.45
C ALA A 726 -23.79 -0.10 -9.31
N VAL A 727 -25.09 -0.44 -9.32
CA VAL A 727 -25.66 -1.44 -10.23
C VAL A 727 -25.45 -1.01 -11.68
N THR A 728 -25.69 0.26 -12.01
CA THR A 728 -25.47 0.79 -13.36
C THR A 728 -24.01 0.57 -13.79
N TYR A 729 -23.05 0.91 -12.94
CA TYR A 729 -21.63 0.69 -13.20
C TYR A 729 -21.30 -0.79 -13.49
N TYR A 730 -21.71 -1.72 -12.62
CA TYR A 730 -21.44 -3.15 -12.82
C TYR A 730 -22.18 -3.76 -14.01
N LEU A 731 -23.33 -3.21 -14.42
CA LEU A 731 -23.98 -3.60 -15.67
C LEU A 731 -23.18 -3.12 -16.89
N LEU A 732 -22.59 -1.92 -16.83
CA LEU A 732 -21.73 -1.41 -17.91
C LEU A 732 -20.47 -2.24 -18.06
N LEU A 733 -19.84 -2.66 -16.95
CA LEU A 733 -18.69 -3.60 -16.99
C LEU A 733 -19.03 -4.95 -17.65
N GLN A 734 -20.31 -5.33 -17.73
CA GLN A 734 -20.79 -6.56 -18.37
C GLN A 734 -21.30 -6.34 -19.81
N ASP A 735 -21.13 -5.15 -20.38
CA ASP A 735 -21.73 -4.73 -21.65
C ASP A 735 -23.27 -4.85 -21.69
N ARG A 736 -23.93 -4.79 -20.53
CA ARG A 736 -25.42 -4.86 -20.41
C ARG A 736 -26.03 -3.47 -20.51
N VAL A 737 -25.68 -2.73 -21.56
CA VAL A 737 -25.99 -1.30 -21.74
C VAL A 737 -27.49 -1.01 -21.64
N GLY A 738 -28.37 -1.83 -22.23
CA GLY A 738 -29.81 -1.62 -22.15
C GLY A 738 -30.35 -1.67 -20.72
N GLU A 739 -29.88 -2.63 -19.93
CA GLU A 739 -30.27 -2.76 -18.52
C GLU A 739 -29.65 -1.65 -17.66
N ALA A 740 -28.44 -1.21 -18.01
CA ALA A 740 -27.79 -0.07 -17.38
C ALA A 740 -28.59 1.23 -17.61
N LEU A 741 -29.06 1.48 -18.84
CA LEU A 741 -29.93 2.63 -19.16
C LEU A 741 -31.23 2.62 -18.34
N GLU A 742 -31.91 1.46 -18.28
CA GLU A 742 -33.15 1.31 -17.50
C GLU A 742 -32.92 1.52 -16.00
N THR A 743 -31.79 1.04 -15.48
CA THR A 743 -31.43 1.22 -14.07
C THR A 743 -31.07 2.66 -13.76
N PHE A 744 -30.21 3.27 -14.58
CA PHE A 744 -29.75 4.65 -14.41
C PHE A 744 -30.89 5.66 -14.48
N ALA A 745 -31.90 5.42 -15.32
CA ALA A 745 -33.09 6.28 -15.42
C ALA A 745 -33.90 6.39 -14.11
N ARG A 746 -33.68 5.47 -13.16
CA ARG A 746 -34.31 5.49 -11.83
C ARG A 746 -33.50 6.24 -10.78
N VAL A 747 -32.24 6.58 -11.08
CA VAL A 747 -31.35 7.29 -10.17
C VAL A 747 -31.72 8.77 -10.13
N ASN A 748 -32.08 9.27 -8.95
CA ASN A 748 -32.24 10.69 -8.73
C ASN A 748 -30.89 11.33 -8.38
N ARG A 749 -30.34 12.09 -9.33
CA ARG A 749 -29.06 12.82 -9.18
C ARG A 749 -28.94 13.59 -7.85
N ALA A 750 -30.01 14.21 -7.36
CA ALA A 750 -29.95 15.03 -6.14
C ALA A 750 -29.67 14.22 -4.85
N ASN A 751 -29.91 12.91 -4.88
CA ASN A 751 -29.75 12.01 -3.74
C ASN A 751 -28.40 11.26 -3.76
N VAL A 752 -27.58 11.46 -4.79
CA VAL A 752 -26.30 10.76 -4.97
C VAL A 752 -25.15 11.65 -4.47
N PRO A 753 -24.36 11.24 -3.47
CA PRO A 753 -23.20 12.03 -3.04
C PRO A 753 -22.11 12.14 -4.12
N THR A 754 -21.93 11.09 -4.92
CA THR A 754 -20.92 10.93 -5.97
C THR A 754 -21.35 11.58 -7.30
N GLN A 755 -21.46 12.92 -7.31
CA GLN A 755 -21.93 13.69 -8.47
C GLN A 755 -21.03 13.53 -9.70
N LEU A 756 -19.72 13.45 -9.49
CA LEU A 756 -18.71 13.25 -10.54
C LEU A 756 -18.92 11.92 -11.27
N GLN A 757 -19.13 10.83 -10.52
CA GLN A 757 -19.38 9.48 -11.03
C GLN A 757 -20.74 9.39 -11.72
N TYR A 758 -21.77 10.06 -11.17
CA TYR A 758 -23.07 10.17 -11.82
C TYR A 758 -22.94 10.85 -13.18
N ASP A 759 -22.29 12.02 -13.24
CA ASP A 759 -22.13 12.80 -14.47
C ASP A 759 -21.29 12.02 -15.50
N TYR A 760 -20.29 11.23 -15.06
CA TYR A 760 -19.54 10.34 -15.95
C TYR A 760 -20.42 9.24 -16.54
N CYS A 761 -21.20 8.55 -15.71
CA CYS A 761 -22.14 7.53 -16.19
C CYS A 761 -23.17 8.12 -17.16
N ASP A 762 -23.73 9.29 -16.84
CA ASP A 762 -24.69 9.99 -17.71
C ASP A 762 -24.04 10.30 -19.06
N ALA A 763 -22.87 10.96 -19.07
CA ALA A 763 -22.16 11.33 -20.29
C ALA A 763 -21.79 10.11 -21.15
N TYR A 764 -21.36 9.01 -20.54
CA TYR A 764 -21.05 7.77 -21.24
C TYR A 764 -22.31 7.11 -21.82
N LEU A 765 -23.40 7.03 -21.05
CA LEU A 765 -24.66 6.45 -21.49
C LEU A 765 -25.30 7.22 -22.66
N LYS A 766 -25.03 8.53 -22.79
CA LYS A 766 -25.48 9.33 -23.95
C LYS A 766 -24.91 8.86 -25.28
N PHE A 767 -23.78 8.15 -25.31
CA PHE A 767 -23.27 7.52 -26.53
C PHE A 767 -24.21 6.43 -27.06
N PHE A 768 -24.95 5.77 -26.16
CA PHE A 768 -25.86 4.68 -26.50
C PHE A 768 -27.31 5.14 -26.67
N SER A 769 -27.65 6.36 -26.22
CA SER A 769 -28.95 7.00 -26.47
C SER A 769 -28.94 7.97 -27.65
N ASP A 770 -27.84 8.02 -28.43
CA ASP A 770 -27.64 8.91 -29.58
C ASP A 770 -27.83 10.40 -29.27
N ASP A 771 -27.32 10.86 -28.12
CA ASP A 771 -27.37 12.28 -27.71
C ASP A 771 -25.96 12.87 -27.44
N PRO A 772 -25.15 13.03 -28.50
CA PRO A 772 -23.77 13.51 -28.38
C PRO A 772 -23.67 14.95 -27.86
N GLN A 773 -24.73 15.76 -27.99
CA GLN A 773 -24.75 17.14 -27.51
C GLN A 773 -24.80 17.20 -25.98
N GLN A 774 -25.66 16.39 -25.34
CA GLN A 774 -25.69 16.32 -23.88
C GLN A 774 -24.41 15.71 -23.32
N ALA A 775 -23.87 14.66 -23.97
CA ALA A 775 -22.58 14.07 -23.57
C ALA A 775 -21.47 15.14 -23.51
N ARG A 776 -21.37 15.97 -24.56
CA ARG A 776 -20.39 17.07 -24.62
C ARG A 776 -20.64 18.12 -23.55
N ALA A 777 -21.90 18.50 -23.32
CA ALA A 777 -22.26 19.50 -22.32
C ALA A 777 -21.90 19.06 -20.89
N ILE A 778 -21.98 17.76 -20.59
CA ILE A 778 -21.58 17.21 -19.29
C ILE A 778 -20.04 17.19 -19.20
N ALA A 779 -19.34 16.63 -20.19
CA ALA A 779 -17.89 16.55 -20.19
C ALA A 779 -17.20 17.91 -20.12
N ALA A 780 -17.77 18.94 -20.75
CA ALA A 780 -17.26 20.31 -20.73
C ALA A 780 -17.14 20.90 -19.31
N LYS A 781 -17.95 20.43 -18.34
CA LYS A 781 -17.88 20.89 -16.93
C LYS A 781 -16.58 20.48 -16.23
N TYR A 782 -15.89 19.45 -16.74
CA TYR A 782 -14.77 18.79 -16.08
C TYR A 782 -13.43 18.97 -16.83
N VAL A 783 -13.38 19.84 -17.84
CA VAL A 783 -12.16 20.14 -18.62
C VAL A 783 -11.03 20.65 -17.74
N ASP A 784 -11.35 21.48 -16.74
CA ASP A 784 -10.38 22.04 -15.80
C ASP A 784 -10.35 21.28 -14.46
N HIS A 785 -10.82 20.02 -14.42
CA HIS A 785 -10.84 19.24 -13.18
C HIS A 785 -9.42 19.06 -12.62
N PRO A 786 -9.18 19.31 -11.33
CA PRO A 786 -7.82 19.42 -10.80
C PRO A 786 -7.12 18.06 -10.62
N VAL A 787 -7.88 16.95 -10.58
CA VAL A 787 -7.33 15.59 -10.53
C VAL A 787 -7.26 15.00 -11.93
N ASP A 788 -6.04 14.62 -12.34
CA ASP A 788 -5.69 14.19 -13.70
C ASP A 788 -6.49 12.98 -14.15
N ARG A 789 -6.63 11.95 -13.29
CA ARG A 789 -7.44 10.76 -13.59
C ARG A 789 -8.84 11.11 -14.09
N TRP A 790 -9.54 12.01 -13.38
CA TRP A 790 -10.91 12.41 -13.73
C TRP A 790 -10.96 13.38 -14.91
N ARG A 791 -10.04 14.35 -14.96
CA ARG A 791 -9.93 15.27 -16.11
C ARG A 791 -9.72 14.49 -17.41
N ASN A 792 -8.79 13.54 -17.41
CA ASN A 792 -8.50 12.68 -18.55
C ASN A 792 -9.69 11.80 -18.91
N THR A 793 -10.41 11.26 -17.91
CA THR A 793 -11.60 10.43 -18.10
C THR A 793 -12.72 11.18 -18.86
N PHE A 794 -13.00 12.44 -18.52
CA PHE A 794 -13.97 13.27 -19.28
C PHE A 794 -13.42 13.80 -20.60
N ALA A 795 -12.11 14.07 -20.67
CA ALA A 795 -11.48 14.45 -21.92
C ALA A 795 -11.61 13.34 -22.97
N VAL A 796 -11.51 12.06 -22.59
CA VAL A 796 -11.72 10.90 -23.49
C VAL A 796 -13.11 10.93 -24.11
N ILE A 797 -14.16 11.25 -23.34
CA ILE A 797 -15.51 11.43 -23.88
C ILE A 797 -15.51 12.52 -24.96
N THR A 798 -14.86 13.65 -24.69
CA THR A 798 -14.79 14.77 -25.63
C THR A 798 -14.06 14.38 -26.92
N ALA A 799 -12.92 13.69 -26.83
CA ALA A 799 -12.16 13.26 -28.01
C ALA A 799 -12.94 12.24 -28.86
N GLN A 800 -13.65 11.29 -28.25
CA GLN A 800 -14.50 10.36 -29.01
C GLN A 800 -15.64 11.10 -29.74
N LEU A 801 -16.21 12.14 -29.11
CA LEU A 801 -17.23 12.99 -29.75
C LEU A 801 -16.64 13.84 -30.89
N ASP A 802 -15.40 14.30 -30.77
CA ASP A 802 -14.69 15.02 -31.83
C ASP A 802 -14.41 14.08 -33.01
N GLU A 803 -13.93 12.86 -32.75
CA GLU A 803 -13.71 11.82 -33.76
C GLU A 803 -15.00 11.43 -34.48
N ALA A 804 -16.10 11.21 -33.74
CA ALA A 804 -17.41 10.94 -34.32
C ALA A 804 -17.94 12.08 -35.20
N SER A 805 -17.48 13.33 -34.97
CA SER A 805 -17.78 14.49 -35.80
C SER A 805 -16.86 14.64 -37.02
N GLY A 806 -15.93 13.72 -37.24
CA GLY A 806 -14.98 13.71 -38.35
C GLY A 806 -13.66 14.44 -38.08
N GLN A 807 -13.37 14.81 -36.83
CA GLN A 807 -12.05 15.32 -36.44
C GLN A 807 -11.06 14.16 -36.23
N HIS A 808 -9.76 14.45 -36.20
CA HIS A 808 -8.75 13.42 -35.96
C HIS A 808 -8.76 12.93 -34.51
N ALA A 809 -8.54 11.62 -34.33
CA ALA A 809 -8.33 11.03 -33.01
C ALA A 809 -7.14 11.71 -32.30
N ALA A 810 -7.39 12.31 -31.14
CA ALA A 810 -6.38 12.95 -30.32
C ALA A 810 -5.94 12.00 -29.20
N VAL A 811 -4.63 11.88 -28.99
CA VAL A 811 -4.06 11.22 -27.80
C VAL A 811 -4.05 12.24 -26.67
N ILE A 812 -4.87 12.00 -25.65
CA ILE A 812 -5.04 12.85 -24.46
C ILE A 812 -4.10 12.40 -23.34
N ASP A 813 -3.99 11.08 -23.18
CA ASP A 813 -3.17 10.44 -22.18
C ASP A 813 -2.14 9.57 -22.90
N GLU A 814 -0.87 9.98 -22.82
CA GLU A 814 0.26 9.31 -23.47
C GLU A 814 0.55 7.93 -22.85
N GLU A 815 0.00 7.62 -21.68
CA GLU A 815 0.09 6.28 -21.09
C GLU A 815 -1.11 5.40 -21.52
N ASN A 816 -2.16 5.99 -22.10
CA ASN A 816 -3.34 5.27 -22.51
C ASN A 816 -3.13 4.52 -23.84
N ARG A 817 -2.88 3.22 -23.71
CA ARG A 817 -2.70 2.27 -24.83
C ARG A 817 -3.79 2.38 -25.89
N ASP A 818 -5.07 2.49 -25.51
CA ASP A 818 -6.18 2.48 -26.48
C ASP A 818 -6.18 3.74 -27.35
N GLN A 819 -5.87 4.90 -26.75
CA GLN A 819 -5.75 6.16 -27.49
C GLN A 819 -4.56 6.15 -28.44
N GLN A 820 -3.40 5.66 -27.99
CA GLN A 820 -2.23 5.52 -28.83
C GLN A 820 -2.47 4.55 -29.98
N GLN A 821 -3.10 3.41 -29.69
CA GLN A 821 -3.42 2.42 -30.71
C GLN A 821 -4.47 2.94 -31.71
N ALA A 822 -5.46 3.73 -31.26
CA ALA A 822 -6.43 4.40 -32.14
C ALA A 822 -5.76 5.44 -33.05
N GLY A 823 -4.87 6.28 -32.51
CA GLY A 823 -4.10 7.25 -33.29
C GLY A 823 -3.19 6.59 -34.34
N LEU A 824 -2.54 5.48 -33.96
CA LEU A 824 -1.78 4.66 -34.90
C LEU A 824 -2.70 3.98 -35.93
N ALA A 825 -3.86 3.47 -35.56
CA ALA A 825 -4.80 2.86 -36.51
C ALA A 825 -5.34 3.88 -37.53
N ALA A 826 -5.65 5.11 -37.10
CA ALA A 826 -6.19 6.16 -37.95
C ALA A 826 -5.22 6.59 -39.06
N THR A 827 -3.92 6.42 -38.85
CA THR A 827 -2.86 6.75 -39.83
C THR A 827 -2.38 5.52 -40.61
N GLU A 828 -2.94 4.34 -40.38
CA GLU A 828 -2.52 3.11 -41.06
C GLU A 828 -3.03 3.11 -42.52
N PRO A 829 -2.14 2.96 -43.51
CA PRO A 829 -2.55 2.71 -44.89
C PRO A 829 -3.35 1.41 -44.97
N GLY A 830 -4.49 1.46 -45.63
CA GLY A 830 -5.35 0.29 -45.75
C GLY A 830 -6.09 0.31 -47.07
N PHE A 831 -6.36 -0.87 -47.61
CA PHE A 831 -7.25 -1.01 -48.75
C PHE A 831 -8.00 -2.35 -48.67
N ASP A 832 -9.18 -2.35 -49.26
CA ASP A 832 -9.97 -3.52 -49.56
C ASP A 832 -10.53 -3.38 -50.98
N PHE A 833 -10.84 -4.47 -51.66
CA PHE A 833 -11.37 -4.40 -53.01
C PHE A 833 -12.35 -5.51 -53.33
N LYS A 834 -13.22 -5.23 -54.31
CA LYS A 834 -14.11 -6.19 -54.93
C LYS A 834 -13.96 -6.19 -56.44
N VAL A 835 -13.96 -7.36 -57.06
CA VAL A 835 -14.02 -7.49 -58.52
C VAL A 835 -15.43 -7.88 -58.95
N GLU A 836 -16.18 -6.91 -59.48
CA GLU A 836 -17.57 -7.11 -59.90
C GLU A 836 -17.82 -6.44 -61.26
N SER A 837 -18.62 -7.09 -62.11
CA SER A 837 -19.02 -6.56 -63.43
C SER A 837 -17.85 -6.09 -64.31
N GLY A 838 -16.72 -6.82 -64.26
CA GLY A 838 -15.51 -6.46 -65.02
C GLY A 838 -14.78 -5.22 -64.51
N LYS A 839 -15.02 -4.81 -63.25
CA LYS A 839 -14.30 -3.70 -62.60
C LYS A 839 -13.71 -4.15 -61.27
N VAL A 840 -12.54 -3.63 -60.95
CA VAL A 840 -11.91 -3.75 -59.63
C VAL A 840 -12.28 -2.47 -58.86
N ALA A 841 -13.24 -2.57 -57.95
CA ALA A 841 -13.66 -1.49 -57.06
C ALA A 841 -12.78 -1.52 -55.80
N ILE A 842 -12.07 -0.44 -55.53
CA ILE A 842 -11.06 -0.35 -54.48
C ILE A 842 -11.51 0.68 -53.46
N ASN A 843 -11.64 0.27 -52.20
CA ASN A 843 -11.81 1.14 -51.05
C ASN A 843 -10.45 1.29 -50.39
N TYR A 844 -10.01 2.52 -50.10
CA TYR A 844 -8.68 2.76 -49.55
C TYR A 844 -8.62 3.97 -48.62
N GLN A 845 -7.63 3.98 -47.74
CA GLN A 845 -7.30 5.08 -46.85
C GLN A 845 -5.77 5.23 -46.75
N ASN A 846 -5.29 6.46 -46.57
CA ASN A 846 -3.87 6.78 -46.34
C ASN A 846 -2.90 6.13 -47.36
N LEU A 847 -3.33 5.95 -48.62
CA LEU A 847 -2.58 5.25 -49.66
C LEU A 847 -2.52 6.09 -50.95
N GLU A 848 -1.32 6.34 -51.48
CA GLU A 848 -1.13 7.16 -52.68
C GLU A 848 -1.13 6.34 -53.98
N GLN A 849 -0.68 5.08 -53.89
CA GLN A 849 -0.58 4.18 -55.03
C GLN A 849 -0.65 2.72 -54.58
N LEU A 850 -1.09 1.85 -55.48
CA LEU A 850 -1.04 0.40 -55.32
C LEU A 850 -0.71 -0.28 -56.65
N THR A 851 -0.26 -1.52 -56.56
CA THR A 851 -0.03 -2.38 -57.73
C THR A 851 -1.16 -3.41 -57.82
N VAL A 852 -1.81 -3.51 -58.97
CA VAL A 852 -2.81 -4.53 -59.29
C VAL A 852 -2.17 -5.56 -60.19
N ASN A 853 -1.98 -6.77 -59.68
CA ASN A 853 -1.47 -7.92 -60.42
C ASN A 853 -2.64 -8.80 -60.87
N PHE A 854 -2.53 -9.33 -62.09
CA PHE A 854 -3.51 -10.24 -62.66
C PHE A 854 -2.82 -11.57 -62.99
N TYR A 855 -3.35 -12.65 -62.46
CA TYR A 855 -2.90 -14.02 -62.72
C TYR A 855 -4.01 -14.77 -63.44
N GLN A 856 -3.77 -15.22 -64.68
CA GLN A 856 -4.71 -16.11 -65.35
C GLN A 856 -4.73 -17.45 -64.62
N MET A 857 -5.93 -17.89 -64.26
CA MET A 857 -6.13 -19.13 -63.53
C MET A 857 -6.38 -20.28 -64.51
N ASP A 858 -5.63 -21.35 -64.37
CA ASP A 858 -6.02 -22.65 -64.93
C ASP A 858 -7.05 -23.28 -63.99
N VAL A 859 -8.32 -22.98 -64.25
CA VAL A 859 -9.44 -23.41 -63.41
C VAL A 859 -9.58 -24.93 -63.39
N GLU A 860 -9.17 -25.63 -64.45
CA GLU A 860 -9.23 -27.10 -64.47
C GLU A 860 -8.21 -27.72 -63.53
N LEU A 861 -6.97 -27.21 -63.55
CA LEU A 861 -5.91 -27.67 -62.66
C LEU A 861 -6.24 -27.39 -61.20
N LEU A 862 -6.74 -26.19 -60.89
CA LEU A 862 -7.13 -25.79 -59.53
C LEU A 862 -8.28 -26.65 -59.00
N PHE A 863 -9.31 -26.86 -59.83
CA PHE A 863 -10.43 -27.72 -59.49
C PHE A 863 -10.01 -29.18 -59.29
N SER A 864 -9.02 -29.67 -60.04
CA SER A 864 -8.53 -31.04 -59.88
C SER A 864 -7.71 -31.24 -58.59
N ARG A 865 -7.06 -30.18 -58.09
CA ARG A 865 -6.31 -30.22 -56.83
C ARG A 865 -7.22 -30.04 -55.61
N ASN A 866 -8.25 -29.21 -55.72
CA ASN A 866 -9.21 -28.92 -54.64
C ASN A 866 -10.65 -28.82 -55.21
N PRO A 867 -11.34 -29.95 -55.42
CA PRO A 867 -12.65 -29.98 -56.10
C PRO A 867 -13.81 -29.36 -55.34
N LEU A 868 -13.64 -29.10 -54.03
CA LEU A 868 -14.69 -28.61 -53.13
C LEU A 868 -14.55 -27.13 -52.75
N VAL A 869 -13.47 -26.48 -53.20
CA VAL A 869 -13.18 -25.10 -52.82
C VAL A 869 -13.77 -24.16 -53.88
N GLN A 870 -14.67 -23.27 -53.47
CA GLN A 870 -15.28 -22.26 -54.35
C GLN A 870 -14.41 -21.00 -54.51
N GLU A 871 -13.42 -20.79 -53.62
CA GLU A 871 -12.52 -19.62 -53.62
C GLU A 871 -11.04 -20.06 -53.46
N PHE A 872 -10.22 -19.86 -54.49
CA PHE A 872 -8.79 -20.24 -54.51
C PHE A 872 -7.92 -19.01 -54.17
N GLY A 873 -7.56 -18.81 -52.90
CA GLY A 873 -6.93 -17.57 -52.43
C GLY A 873 -5.39 -17.59 -52.25
N ASP A 874 -4.85 -18.60 -51.57
CA ASP A 874 -3.52 -18.46 -50.91
C ASP A 874 -2.34 -19.14 -51.65
N ASP A 875 -2.58 -20.02 -52.63
CA ASP A 875 -1.53 -20.85 -53.26
C ASP A 875 -0.77 -20.18 -54.43
N PHE A 876 -1.00 -18.89 -54.73
CA PHE A 876 -0.47 -18.23 -55.94
C PHE A 876 0.81 -17.41 -55.75
N ALA A 877 1.33 -17.28 -54.52
CA ALA A 877 2.45 -16.40 -54.18
C ALA A 877 3.79 -16.68 -54.89
N SER A 878 3.94 -17.83 -55.56
CA SER A 878 5.19 -18.28 -56.22
C SER A 878 5.19 -18.16 -57.75
N ILE A 879 4.18 -17.53 -58.36
CA ILE A 879 4.02 -17.44 -59.83
C ILE A 879 4.17 -15.97 -60.28
N LYS A 880 4.68 -15.71 -61.49
CA LYS A 880 4.79 -14.36 -62.04
C LYS A 880 3.42 -13.89 -62.59
N PRO A 881 2.97 -12.64 -62.32
CA PRO A 881 1.71 -12.13 -62.86
C PRO A 881 1.74 -12.00 -64.38
N ASN A 882 0.60 -12.27 -65.01
CA ASN A 882 0.39 -12.10 -66.45
C ASN A 882 0.38 -10.61 -66.83
N LEU A 883 -0.14 -9.75 -65.96
CA LEU A 883 -0.17 -8.30 -66.12
C LEU A 883 -0.09 -7.63 -64.74
N SER A 884 0.63 -6.51 -64.65
CA SER A 884 0.72 -5.68 -63.46
C SER A 884 0.45 -4.23 -63.82
N LEU A 885 -0.45 -3.57 -63.08
CA LEU A 885 -0.81 -2.16 -63.25
C LEU A 885 -0.49 -1.38 -61.98
N ASN A 886 0.24 -0.27 -62.10
CA ASN A 886 0.39 0.68 -61.00
C ASN A 886 -0.73 1.71 -61.06
N VAL A 887 -1.59 1.72 -60.05
CA VAL A 887 -2.76 2.60 -59.95
C VAL A 887 -2.44 3.72 -58.96
N LYS A 888 -2.48 4.97 -59.44
CA LYS A 888 -2.44 6.15 -58.57
C LYS A 888 -3.82 6.39 -57.98
N LEU A 889 -3.87 6.58 -56.66
CA LEU A 889 -5.09 6.75 -55.91
C LEU A 889 -5.31 8.23 -55.61
N PRO A 890 -6.47 8.82 -55.99
CA PRO A 890 -6.79 10.20 -55.64
C PRO A 890 -6.81 10.43 -54.12
N LYS A 891 -6.13 11.47 -53.64
CA LYS A 891 -6.03 11.78 -52.20
C LYS A 891 -7.35 12.24 -51.56
N ASP A 892 -8.30 12.70 -52.37
CA ASP A 892 -9.60 13.25 -51.98
C ASP A 892 -10.74 12.23 -52.05
N LYS A 893 -10.43 10.96 -52.32
CA LYS A 893 -11.43 9.89 -52.43
C LYS A 893 -11.09 8.73 -51.52
N ILE A 894 -12.13 8.09 -51.01
CA ILE A 894 -12.07 6.84 -50.24
C ILE A 894 -12.35 5.59 -51.10
N GLN A 895 -12.77 5.81 -52.34
CA GLN A 895 -13.10 4.75 -53.29
C GLN A 895 -12.69 5.14 -54.72
N THR A 896 -12.15 4.17 -55.46
CA THR A 896 -11.90 4.27 -56.90
C THR A 896 -12.25 2.96 -57.60
N SER A 897 -12.29 2.96 -58.93
CA SER A 897 -12.50 1.73 -59.71
C SER A 897 -11.63 1.72 -60.95
N ILE A 898 -11.08 0.56 -61.29
CA ILE A 898 -10.40 0.33 -62.57
C ILE A 898 -11.15 -0.71 -63.39
N ASP A 899 -11.21 -0.54 -64.71
CA ASP A 899 -11.78 -1.54 -65.60
C ASP A 899 -10.80 -2.72 -65.77
N LEU A 900 -11.34 -3.94 -65.86
CA LEU A 900 -10.55 -5.12 -66.16
C LEU A 900 -9.97 -4.97 -67.58
N PRO A 901 -8.65 -5.14 -67.78
CA PRO A 901 -8.01 -4.99 -69.09
C PRO A 901 -8.69 -5.83 -70.16
N ALA A 902 -8.83 -5.27 -71.38
CA ALA A 902 -9.58 -5.90 -72.47
C ALA A 902 -9.13 -7.35 -72.77
N ALA A 903 -7.84 -7.66 -72.62
CA ALA A 903 -7.28 -8.99 -72.81
C ALA A 903 -7.74 -10.03 -71.78
N LEU A 904 -8.31 -9.60 -70.64
CA LEU A 904 -8.68 -10.44 -69.50
C LEU A 904 -10.20 -10.51 -69.27
N GLN A 905 -11.01 -9.78 -70.05
CA GLN A 905 -12.46 -9.68 -69.87
C GLN A 905 -13.21 -11.01 -69.99
N ASN A 906 -12.68 -12.01 -70.71
CA ASN A 906 -13.26 -13.35 -70.83
C ASN A 906 -12.36 -14.44 -70.22
N SER A 907 -11.43 -14.06 -69.35
CA SER A 907 -10.52 -14.99 -68.68
C SER A 907 -10.85 -15.07 -67.20
N ASN A 908 -10.68 -16.25 -66.61
CA ASN A 908 -10.69 -16.40 -65.16
C ASN A 908 -9.36 -15.88 -64.63
N VAL A 909 -9.40 -14.87 -63.77
CA VAL A 909 -8.21 -14.21 -63.25
C VAL A 909 -8.27 -14.12 -61.74
N LEU A 910 -7.14 -14.36 -61.08
CA LEU A 910 -6.93 -13.93 -59.71
C LEU A 910 -6.40 -12.49 -59.78
N VAL A 911 -7.11 -11.58 -59.14
CA VAL A 911 -6.66 -10.19 -58.99
C VAL A 911 -5.98 -10.08 -57.64
N GLU A 912 -4.75 -9.58 -57.61
CA GLU A 912 -4.02 -9.29 -56.38
C GLU A 912 -3.75 -7.78 -56.32
N LEU A 913 -4.06 -7.15 -55.19
CA LEU A 913 -3.66 -5.79 -54.91
C LEU A 913 -2.54 -5.80 -53.88
N VAL A 914 -1.44 -5.12 -54.21
CA VAL A 914 -0.27 -4.97 -53.35
C VAL A 914 -0.03 -3.49 -53.08
N GLY A 915 0.05 -3.11 -51.81
CA GLY A 915 0.29 -1.74 -51.37
C GLY A 915 0.61 -1.66 -49.89
N ALA A 916 1.49 -0.73 -49.48
CA ALA A 916 1.86 -0.51 -48.07
C ALA A 916 2.18 -1.79 -47.26
N GLY A 917 2.88 -2.76 -47.87
CA GLY A 917 3.25 -4.03 -47.22
C GLY A 917 2.10 -5.04 -47.07
N GLN A 918 0.90 -4.72 -47.55
CA GLN A 918 -0.27 -5.61 -47.57
C GLN A 918 -0.46 -6.19 -48.98
N SER A 919 -0.88 -7.46 -49.04
CA SER A 919 -1.41 -8.10 -50.25
C SER A 919 -2.81 -8.64 -49.95
N ARG A 920 -3.71 -8.45 -50.91
CA ARG A 920 -5.08 -8.99 -50.90
C ARG A 920 -5.36 -9.61 -52.25
N THR A 921 -5.95 -10.80 -52.27
CA THR A 921 -6.28 -11.52 -53.49
C THR A 921 -7.79 -11.76 -53.57
N GLN A 922 -8.34 -11.68 -54.78
CA GLN A 922 -9.72 -12.06 -55.04
C GLN A 922 -9.84 -12.73 -56.41
N PRO A 923 -10.42 -13.94 -56.49
CA PRO A 923 -10.67 -14.59 -57.77
C PRO A 923 -11.85 -13.92 -58.49
N TYR A 924 -11.70 -13.73 -59.80
CA TYR A 924 -12.76 -13.26 -60.69
C TYR A 924 -12.96 -14.29 -61.81
N PHE A 925 -14.09 -14.99 -61.74
CA PHE A 925 -14.50 -15.98 -62.73
C PHE A 925 -15.34 -15.32 -63.81
N SER A 926 -14.68 -14.69 -64.79
CA SER A 926 -15.38 -14.13 -65.93
C SER A 926 -15.91 -15.26 -66.81
N ASN A 927 -17.24 -15.39 -66.91
CA ASN A 927 -17.88 -16.34 -67.80
C ASN A 927 -19.13 -15.73 -68.45
N SER A 928 -19.39 -16.17 -69.68
CA SER A 928 -20.64 -15.88 -70.40
C SER A 928 -21.54 -17.11 -70.43
N LEU A 929 -21.41 -18.00 -69.44
CA LEU A 929 -22.15 -19.24 -69.33
C LEU A 929 -23.35 -19.06 -68.41
N LEU A 930 -24.48 -19.65 -68.78
CA LEU A 930 -25.59 -19.89 -67.87
C LEU A 930 -25.77 -21.41 -67.79
N VAL A 931 -25.45 -21.96 -66.63
CA VAL A 931 -25.52 -23.40 -66.34
C VAL A 931 -26.76 -23.68 -65.50
N GLN A 932 -27.61 -24.57 -66.00
CA GLN A 932 -28.73 -25.13 -65.27
C GLN A 932 -28.40 -26.56 -64.87
N VAL A 933 -28.32 -26.83 -63.58
CA VAL A 933 -28.21 -28.19 -63.03
C VAL A 933 -29.62 -28.77 -62.90
N ILE A 934 -29.83 -29.95 -63.47
CA ILE A 934 -31.09 -30.69 -63.47
C ILE A 934 -30.89 -31.90 -62.55
N GLU A 935 -30.88 -31.63 -61.23
CA GLU A 935 -30.39 -32.56 -60.20
C GLU A 935 -31.08 -33.92 -60.21
N ASN A 936 -32.42 -33.93 -60.27
CA ASN A 936 -33.22 -35.17 -60.29
C ASN A 936 -32.94 -36.08 -61.49
N TYR A 937 -32.25 -35.60 -62.52
CA TYR A 937 -31.91 -36.36 -63.72
C TYR A 937 -30.40 -36.43 -63.98
N GLY A 938 -29.57 -35.91 -63.07
CA GLY A 938 -28.11 -36.02 -63.19
C GLY A 938 -27.51 -35.32 -64.40
N GLN A 939 -28.16 -34.27 -64.91
CA GLN A 939 -27.72 -33.56 -66.11
C GLN A 939 -27.45 -32.08 -65.85
N VAL A 940 -26.48 -31.51 -66.58
CA VAL A 940 -26.31 -30.08 -66.72
C VAL A 940 -26.68 -29.63 -68.13
N GLN A 941 -27.24 -28.43 -68.25
CA GLN A 941 -27.41 -27.71 -69.50
C GLN A 941 -26.66 -26.40 -69.47
N VAL A 942 -25.82 -26.17 -70.48
CA VAL A 942 -24.94 -25.02 -70.63
C VAL A 942 -25.39 -24.22 -71.85
N ILE A 943 -25.78 -22.97 -71.62
CA ILE A 943 -26.15 -22.02 -72.68
C ILE A 943 -25.37 -20.71 -72.51
N HIS A 944 -25.21 -19.97 -73.59
CA HIS A 944 -24.60 -18.64 -73.53
C HIS A 944 -25.57 -17.66 -72.85
N SER A 945 -25.07 -16.90 -71.86
CA SER A 945 -25.87 -16.02 -71.00
C SER A 945 -26.65 -14.95 -71.78
N GLN A 946 -26.01 -14.29 -72.74
CA GLN A 946 -26.63 -13.27 -73.60
C GLN A 946 -27.41 -13.85 -74.79
N THR A 947 -26.78 -14.66 -75.64
CA THR A 947 -27.41 -15.14 -76.90
C THR A 947 -28.40 -16.29 -76.70
N ARG A 948 -28.42 -16.90 -75.50
CA ARG A 948 -29.25 -18.07 -75.11
C ARG A 948 -29.07 -19.30 -75.99
N LYS A 949 -28.03 -19.34 -76.82
CA LYS A 949 -27.69 -20.51 -77.65
C LYS A 949 -26.98 -21.60 -76.82
N PRO A 950 -27.18 -22.90 -77.11
CA PRO A 950 -26.42 -23.98 -76.51
C PRO A 950 -24.91 -23.83 -76.71
N VAL A 951 -24.13 -24.08 -75.65
CA VAL A 951 -22.68 -24.15 -75.73
C VAL A 951 -22.28 -25.61 -75.89
N SER A 952 -22.00 -26.01 -77.13
CA SER A 952 -21.51 -27.36 -77.43
C SER A 952 -20.01 -27.48 -77.17
N LYS A 953 -19.53 -28.66 -76.81
CA LYS A 953 -18.11 -28.95 -76.54
C LYS A 953 -17.50 -28.20 -75.34
N ALA A 954 -18.32 -27.64 -74.46
CA ALA A 954 -17.82 -27.26 -73.14
C ALA A 954 -17.40 -28.53 -72.38
N TYR A 955 -16.18 -28.55 -71.87
CA TYR A 955 -15.64 -29.61 -71.03
C TYR A 955 -16.34 -29.58 -69.68
N VAL A 956 -16.71 -30.76 -69.17
CA VAL A 956 -17.34 -30.94 -67.86
C VAL A 956 -16.55 -31.96 -67.07
N LYS A 957 -16.14 -31.61 -65.85
CA LYS A 957 -15.37 -32.46 -64.96
C LYS A 957 -16.08 -32.57 -63.62
N VAL A 958 -16.25 -33.76 -63.11
CA VAL A 958 -17.10 -34.07 -61.96
C VAL A 958 -16.29 -34.83 -60.92
N TYR A 959 -16.35 -34.33 -59.69
CA TYR A 959 -15.91 -35.05 -58.49
C TYR A 959 -17.12 -35.39 -57.63
N ALA A 960 -17.02 -36.50 -56.93
CA ALA A 960 -18.02 -36.92 -55.95
C ALA A 960 -17.40 -36.93 -54.55
N VAL A 961 -18.12 -36.39 -53.58
CA VAL A 961 -17.89 -36.67 -52.16
C VAL A 961 -18.63 -37.94 -51.84
N MET A 962 -17.91 -38.97 -51.42
CA MET A 962 -18.50 -40.24 -51.04
C MET A 962 -19.00 -40.21 -49.60
N THR A 963 -19.90 -41.11 -49.23
CA THR A 963 -20.40 -41.28 -47.85
C THR A 963 -19.30 -41.58 -46.83
N SER A 964 -18.10 -41.99 -47.27
CA SER A 964 -16.90 -42.16 -46.44
C SER A 964 -16.19 -40.83 -46.11
N GLY A 965 -16.59 -39.73 -46.73
CA GLY A 965 -15.88 -38.44 -46.73
C GLY A 965 -14.74 -38.34 -47.77
N GLU A 966 -14.48 -39.40 -48.55
CA GLU A 966 -13.46 -39.39 -49.60
C GLU A 966 -13.94 -38.57 -50.82
N VAL A 967 -13.09 -37.65 -51.29
CA VAL A 967 -13.32 -36.89 -52.53
C VAL A 967 -12.60 -37.61 -53.67
N LYS A 968 -13.35 -38.11 -54.65
CA LYS A 968 -12.76 -38.81 -55.80
C LYS A 968 -13.27 -38.26 -57.12
N PHE A 969 -12.40 -38.34 -58.13
CA PHE A 969 -12.80 -38.07 -59.51
C PHE A 969 -13.91 -39.05 -59.91
N TYR A 970 -15.02 -38.52 -60.41
CA TYR A 970 -16.20 -39.30 -60.74
C TYR A 970 -16.31 -39.51 -62.25
N LYS A 971 -16.38 -38.41 -63.00
CA LYS A 971 -16.62 -38.46 -64.45
C LYS A 971 -16.19 -37.16 -65.12
N ASP A 972 -15.79 -37.23 -66.38
CA ASP A 972 -15.64 -36.05 -67.23
C ASP A 972 -16.13 -36.30 -68.66
N GLY A 973 -16.16 -35.24 -69.45
CA GLY A 973 -16.48 -35.30 -70.87
C GLY A 973 -16.88 -33.94 -71.41
N TYR A 974 -17.63 -33.92 -72.51
CA TYR A 974 -18.00 -32.69 -73.18
C TYR A 974 -19.51 -32.60 -73.38
N THR A 975 -20.04 -31.39 -73.28
CA THR A 975 -21.44 -31.11 -73.63
C THR A 975 -21.71 -31.40 -75.11
N ASP A 976 -22.88 -31.95 -75.39
CA ASP A 976 -23.33 -32.24 -76.76
C ASP A 976 -23.76 -30.99 -77.54
N LEU A 977 -24.26 -31.14 -78.77
CA LEU A 977 -24.77 -30.02 -79.59
C LEU A 977 -25.94 -29.25 -78.94
N ARG A 978 -26.59 -29.81 -77.93
CA ARG A 978 -27.67 -29.19 -77.15
C ARG A 978 -27.16 -28.53 -75.88
N GLY A 979 -25.83 -28.52 -75.66
CA GLY A 979 -25.17 -27.98 -74.49
C GLY A 979 -25.39 -28.85 -73.25
N ARG A 980 -25.72 -30.13 -73.40
CA ARG A 980 -26.04 -31.01 -72.27
C ARG A 980 -24.94 -32.01 -71.96
N PHE A 981 -24.78 -32.31 -70.68
CA PHE A 981 -23.88 -33.35 -70.19
C PHE A 981 -24.53 -34.11 -69.02
N ASP A 982 -24.38 -35.43 -69.01
CA ASP A 982 -24.80 -36.32 -67.93
C ASP A 982 -23.64 -36.50 -66.95
N TYR A 983 -23.75 -35.88 -65.78
CA TYR A 983 -22.71 -35.88 -64.76
C TYR A 983 -22.82 -37.06 -63.77
N ALA A 984 -23.98 -37.72 -63.68
CA ALA A 984 -24.24 -38.71 -62.63
C ALA A 984 -24.12 -40.17 -63.09
N SER A 985 -24.45 -40.50 -64.34
CA SER A 985 -24.51 -41.90 -64.76
C SER A 985 -23.13 -42.51 -65.01
N LEU A 986 -22.80 -43.57 -64.27
CA LEU A 986 -21.67 -44.47 -64.48
C LEU A 986 -22.17 -45.92 -64.43
N SER A 987 -21.50 -46.85 -65.12
CA SER A 987 -21.80 -48.29 -65.02
C SER A 987 -21.08 -48.92 -63.83
N THR A 988 -21.15 -48.27 -62.66
CA THR A 988 -20.55 -48.69 -61.37
C THR A 988 -21.56 -48.44 -60.24
N ASP A 989 -21.26 -48.92 -59.04
CA ASP A 989 -22.03 -48.68 -57.81
C ASP A 989 -21.63 -47.36 -57.11
N ASP A 990 -20.80 -46.53 -57.75
CA ASP A 990 -20.28 -45.29 -57.17
C ASP A 990 -21.36 -44.23 -56.90
N LEU A 991 -22.47 -44.25 -57.65
CA LEU A 991 -23.57 -43.31 -57.47
C LEU A 991 -24.30 -43.52 -56.13
N ASP A 992 -24.44 -44.77 -55.70
CA ASP A 992 -25.12 -45.12 -54.44
C ASP A 992 -24.32 -44.68 -53.21
N GLN A 993 -23.02 -44.43 -53.40
CA GLN A 993 -22.09 -43.97 -52.36
C GLN A 993 -21.80 -42.47 -52.47
N ALA A 994 -22.27 -41.76 -53.49
CA ALA A 994 -22.06 -40.33 -53.64
C ALA A 994 -23.06 -39.54 -52.78
N GLU A 995 -22.58 -38.58 -52.00
CA GLU A 995 -23.39 -37.68 -51.18
C GLU A 995 -23.62 -36.34 -51.88
N THR A 996 -22.58 -35.80 -52.54
CA THR A 996 -22.62 -34.54 -53.28
C THR A 996 -21.67 -34.59 -54.48
N PHE A 997 -22.06 -33.98 -55.59
CA PHE A 997 -21.22 -33.76 -56.76
C PHE A 997 -20.72 -32.33 -56.81
N SER A 998 -19.46 -32.16 -57.20
CA SER A 998 -18.88 -30.89 -57.62
C SER A 998 -18.57 -30.96 -59.11
N ILE A 999 -19.10 -30.03 -59.89
CA ILE A 999 -19.13 -30.05 -61.35
C ILE A 999 -18.47 -28.79 -61.88
N LEU A 1000 -17.30 -28.93 -62.49
CA LEU A 1000 -16.66 -27.88 -63.29
C LEU A 1000 -17.20 -27.93 -64.71
N ILE A 1001 -17.58 -26.77 -65.25
CA ILE A 1001 -17.89 -26.54 -66.66
C ILE A 1001 -16.88 -25.54 -67.21
N LEU A 1002 -16.20 -25.90 -68.29
CA LEU A 1002 -15.13 -25.11 -68.91
C LEU A 1002 -15.36 -24.97 -70.41
N SER A 1003 -15.30 -23.75 -70.93
CA SER A 1003 -15.32 -23.44 -72.37
C SER A 1003 -14.17 -22.50 -72.72
N ASP A 1004 -13.38 -22.87 -73.72
CA ASP A 1004 -12.25 -22.07 -74.21
C ASP A 1004 -12.66 -20.66 -74.67
N GLU A 1005 -13.90 -20.51 -75.17
CA GLU A 1005 -14.44 -19.23 -75.68
C GLU A 1005 -15.27 -18.46 -74.64
N PHE A 1006 -15.93 -19.15 -73.71
CA PHE A 1006 -16.98 -18.55 -72.86
C PHE A 1006 -16.71 -18.60 -71.35
N GLY A 1007 -15.54 -19.09 -70.93
CA GLY A 1007 -15.09 -19.09 -69.53
C GLY A 1007 -15.42 -20.38 -68.78
N ALA A 1008 -15.31 -20.34 -67.44
CA ALA A 1008 -15.51 -21.50 -66.57
C ALA A 1008 -16.45 -21.19 -65.40
N LEU A 1009 -17.09 -22.23 -64.87
CA LEU A 1009 -17.98 -22.14 -63.72
C LEU A 1009 -18.03 -23.48 -62.98
N VAL A 1010 -18.08 -23.44 -61.64
CA VAL A 1010 -18.30 -24.62 -60.80
C VAL A 1010 -19.73 -24.61 -60.24
N ARG A 1011 -20.34 -25.79 -60.16
CA ARG A 1011 -21.66 -26.01 -59.56
C ARG A 1011 -21.63 -27.25 -58.68
N GLU A 1012 -22.27 -27.16 -57.52
CA GLU A 1012 -22.58 -28.33 -56.71
C GLU A 1012 -23.95 -28.88 -57.09
N ALA A 1013 -24.12 -30.19 -56.92
CA ALA A 1013 -25.37 -30.87 -57.17
C ALA A 1013 -25.51 -32.06 -56.22
N THR A 1014 -26.70 -32.30 -55.69
CA THR A 1014 -26.97 -33.57 -55.00
C THR A 1014 -27.12 -34.71 -56.02
N PRO A 1015 -26.83 -35.97 -55.65
CA PRO A 1015 -27.14 -37.12 -56.47
C PRO A 1015 -28.63 -37.16 -56.86
N PRO A 1016 -28.96 -37.62 -58.07
CA PRO A 1016 -30.35 -37.80 -58.48
C PRO A 1016 -31.08 -38.72 -57.52
N LYS A 1017 -32.30 -38.35 -57.12
CA LYS A 1017 -33.15 -39.20 -56.28
C LYS A 1017 -33.55 -40.44 -57.08
N GLN A 1018 -33.21 -41.62 -56.57
CA GLN A 1018 -33.64 -42.91 -57.11
C GLN A 1018 -35.08 -43.24 -56.72
#